data_AF-A0A6C0ER74-F1
#
_entry.id   AF-A0A6C0ER74-F1
#
_cell.length_a   1.000
_cell.length_b   1.000
_cell.length_c   1.000
_cell.angle_alpha   90.00
_cell.angle_beta   90.00
_cell.angle_gamma   90.00
#
_symmetry.space_group_name_H-M   'P 1'
#
loop_
_entity.id
_entity.type
_entity.pdbx_description
1 polymer ?
#
loop_
_entity_poly.entity_id
_entity_poly.type
_entity_poly.pdbx_seq_one_letter_code
_entity_poly.pdbx_strand_id
1 'polypeptide(L)'
;MSASEQDVKSVKSALRTDVAYPVRRSIDPEDCEIELSVYELRALDAEFLVVLGKPKYTYSARGILYVPIYFVPPTKRGEAALTQTQIGVYEYEKDRAIEMLDQDGDLDIARLVPLFYPHAESLVRSHRTNVSDQLAQGLGSASAAAGEESAEEDVEPTGQEDDESSSGDETDVLHLSKSKTARYTESREPGTARNTDSSGSSSKTAEGIDAAGDVFTVRTLSVPPPTLPKETAADAERIKEEYEGSGSGPGSGPSSGPSSWLQEFMHNPYYQVHEVEDNGDCFFATVREAFRSIGHDTTVAKLRDILAKEVTYDIFKENRQLFLDLDGSKKEYDRELKNMKEGTLALKKRFKTASPEDRDAIRAELAELSKKYGEVMEYRQNTDRIMKETMGDLSNITTFDQYKTYLTTPAYWADAWAISTLEKALNVKIIIFSEGSYSEGAVHSVLNCGEVNRDLEKRGSFTPLFYIMVTYSGIHYNLVSYKNKKILTFAEIPYDVKTLVVNKCIEKNAGIYYLIDDFRQFKMELGIQPDTGAPDDLAEGADEGAEPVESGTETEGNISPVDLYDTSVVFRFFAKSEKTALPGKGAGETIPKDKMVDYKDLKTIPDWRRKLDDTWTLEEAHALRLDGHLYASVEHYYQASKFLYDGAPQANRDFAQLFTLDTGNRIGRDVAVAAAAGSKSGKYRGTQGSDEKTKTKAKETLLRPTTVKIDPQFYAGRHVQERRRALETKFTENAEMKRLLAMTKRAKLVHYVAKQPPEVDVPLMEIRFKNRA
;
A
#
# COMPACT_ATOMS: atom_id res chain seq x y z
N MET A 1 -20.27 38.91 -31.47
CA MET A 1 -21.57 38.25 -31.70
C MET A 1 -22.13 37.88 -30.35
N SER A 2 -23.18 38.57 -29.88
CA SER A 2 -23.82 38.28 -28.60
C SER A 2 -24.71 37.05 -28.73
N ALA A 3 -24.39 35.99 -28.00
CA ALA A 3 -25.30 34.87 -27.82
C ALA A 3 -26.41 35.30 -26.86
N SER A 4 -27.63 35.21 -27.34
CA SER A 4 -28.88 35.47 -26.62
C SER A 4 -29.00 34.65 -25.34
N GLU A 5 -29.22 35.31 -24.20
CA GLU A 5 -29.73 34.68 -22.97
C GLU A 5 -31.07 33.99 -23.30
N GLN A 6 -31.07 32.67 -23.40
CA GLN A 6 -32.30 31.91 -23.26
C GLN A 6 -32.71 31.97 -21.79
N ASP A 7 -33.93 32.42 -21.50
CA ASP A 7 -34.54 32.39 -20.16
C ASP A 7 -34.70 30.93 -19.68
N VAL A 8 -33.63 30.37 -19.10
CA VAL A 8 -33.66 29.08 -18.42
C VAL A 8 -34.47 29.24 -17.13
N LYS A 9 -35.70 28.71 -17.13
CA LYS A 9 -36.64 28.84 -16.00
C LYS A 9 -36.30 27.96 -14.79
N SER A 10 -35.46 26.94 -14.98
CA SER A 10 -35.07 26.00 -13.92
C SER A 10 -33.73 25.32 -14.22
N VAL A 11 -32.94 25.02 -13.20
CA VAL A 11 -31.68 24.25 -13.30
C VAL A 11 -31.90 22.83 -12.80
N LYS A 12 -31.43 21.82 -13.53
CA LYS A 12 -31.57 20.41 -13.13
C LYS A 12 -30.59 20.06 -12.01
N SER A 13 -31.02 19.19 -11.10
CA SER A 13 -30.17 18.60 -10.07
C SER A 13 -29.08 17.73 -10.71
N ALA A 14 -27.88 17.76 -10.13
CA ALA A 14 -26.75 16.90 -10.47
C ALA A 14 -26.85 15.53 -9.80
N LEU A 15 -27.49 15.45 -8.62
CA LEU A 15 -27.72 14.20 -7.89
C LEU A 15 -28.87 13.37 -8.46
N ARG A 16 -29.96 14.01 -8.92
CA ARG A 16 -31.09 13.30 -9.54
C ARG A 16 -31.71 14.04 -10.70
N THR A 17 -31.80 13.37 -11.84
CA THR A 17 -32.28 13.93 -13.10
C THR A 17 -33.78 14.29 -13.13
N ASP A 18 -34.57 13.81 -12.16
CA ASP A 18 -36.01 14.09 -12.02
C ASP A 18 -36.32 15.32 -11.13
N VAL A 19 -35.30 15.97 -10.57
CA VAL A 19 -35.42 17.17 -9.73
C VAL A 19 -34.89 18.40 -10.48
N ALA A 20 -35.64 19.51 -10.41
CA ALA A 20 -35.25 20.79 -10.98
C ALA A 20 -35.51 21.93 -9.99
N TYR A 21 -34.57 22.86 -9.88
CA TYR A 21 -34.62 24.03 -9.03
C TYR A 21 -35.12 25.24 -9.82
N PRO A 22 -36.19 25.93 -9.38
CA PRO A 22 -36.67 27.13 -10.06
C PRO A 22 -35.64 28.26 -9.88
N VAL A 23 -35.27 28.92 -10.98
CA VAL A 23 -34.36 30.07 -10.92
C VAL A 23 -35.07 31.23 -10.23
N ARG A 24 -34.54 31.70 -9.11
CA ARG A 24 -35.04 32.83 -8.33
C ARG A 24 -33.95 33.87 -8.16
N ARG A 25 -34.35 35.14 -8.07
CA ARG A 25 -33.46 36.28 -7.78
C ARG A 25 -33.70 36.89 -6.40
N SER A 26 -34.88 36.68 -5.82
CA SER A 26 -35.24 37.15 -4.47
C SER A 26 -34.72 36.22 -3.38
N ILE A 27 -34.46 36.77 -2.19
CA ILE A 27 -34.18 36.00 -0.96
C ILE A 27 -35.40 35.15 -0.60
N ASP A 28 -35.17 33.92 -0.12
CA ASP A 28 -36.24 33.09 0.40
C ASP A 28 -36.78 33.68 1.72
N PRO A 29 -38.11 33.79 1.93
CA PRO A 29 -38.67 34.42 3.13
C PRO A 29 -38.19 33.84 4.46
N GLU A 30 -37.81 32.55 4.51
CA GLU A 30 -37.30 31.91 5.74
C GLU A 30 -35.83 32.23 6.04
N ASP A 31 -35.15 32.88 5.10
CA ASP A 31 -33.75 33.31 5.17
C ASP A 31 -33.63 34.85 5.37
N CYS A 32 -34.74 35.56 5.52
CA CYS A 32 -34.76 36.99 5.87
C CYS A 32 -34.49 37.21 7.37
N GLU A 33 -33.83 38.33 7.71
CA GLU A 33 -33.59 38.80 9.08
C GLU A 33 -32.82 37.81 10.00
N ILE A 34 -31.93 37.01 9.42
CA ILE A 34 -31.11 36.02 10.14
C ILE A 34 -29.63 36.33 9.94
N GLU A 35 -28.84 36.19 11.02
CA GLU A 35 -27.38 36.25 10.95
C GLU A 35 -26.85 34.93 10.36
N LEU A 36 -26.06 35.04 9.28
CA LEU A 36 -25.52 33.90 8.53
C LEU A 36 -24.01 34.08 8.33
N SER A 37 -23.27 32.98 8.33
CA SER A 37 -21.84 32.93 8.06
C SER A 37 -21.54 33.35 6.61
N VAL A 38 -20.49 34.17 6.43
CA VAL A 38 -20.02 34.62 5.11
C VAL A 38 -18.89 33.71 4.66
N TYR A 39 -18.97 33.23 3.43
CA TYR A 39 -17.99 32.34 2.82
C TYR A 39 -17.33 33.00 1.62
N GLU A 40 -16.05 32.69 1.41
CA GLU A 40 -15.31 33.03 0.20
C GLU A 40 -15.39 31.87 -0.80
N LEU A 41 -15.81 32.15 -2.03
CA LEU A 41 -15.96 31.15 -3.07
C LEU A 41 -15.07 31.47 -4.27
N ARG A 42 -14.29 30.47 -4.70
CA ARG A 42 -13.47 30.51 -5.94
C ARG A 42 -14.19 29.75 -7.05
N ALA A 43 -14.99 30.45 -7.84
CA ALA A 43 -15.77 29.86 -8.93
C ALA A 43 -16.06 30.88 -10.03
N LEU A 44 -16.49 30.42 -11.22
CA LEU A 44 -16.85 31.32 -12.35
C LEU A 44 -15.71 32.28 -12.77
N ASP A 45 -14.46 31.79 -12.72
CA ASP A 45 -13.22 32.56 -12.96
C ASP A 45 -13.05 33.80 -12.06
N ALA A 46 -13.64 33.81 -10.87
CA ALA A 46 -13.54 34.92 -9.92
C ALA A 46 -13.56 34.44 -8.46
N GLU A 47 -13.06 35.29 -7.57
CA GLU A 47 -13.22 35.15 -6.12
C GLU A 47 -14.30 36.12 -5.67
N PHE A 48 -15.27 35.65 -4.89
CA PHE A 48 -16.37 36.47 -4.38
C PHE A 48 -16.96 35.93 -3.08
N LEU A 49 -17.68 36.80 -2.35
CA LEU A 49 -18.30 36.47 -1.08
C LEU A 49 -19.76 36.00 -1.26
N VAL A 50 -20.14 34.98 -0.50
CA VAL A 50 -21.49 34.41 -0.49
C VAL A 50 -21.98 34.16 0.94
N VAL A 51 -23.30 34.10 1.10
CA VAL A 51 -23.95 33.60 2.33
C VAL A 51 -24.88 32.45 1.98
N LEU A 52 -25.01 31.49 2.89
CA LEU A 52 -25.81 30.28 2.70
C LEU A 52 -27.11 30.36 3.49
N GLY A 53 -28.23 30.08 2.84
CA GLY A 53 -29.54 30.01 3.48
C GLY A 53 -29.73 28.76 4.33
N LYS A 54 -30.93 28.58 4.89
CA LYS A 54 -31.26 27.37 5.64
C LYS A 54 -31.49 26.16 4.72
N PRO A 55 -31.19 24.92 5.19
CA PRO A 55 -31.53 23.70 4.47
C PRO A 55 -33.03 23.58 4.19
N LYS A 56 -33.38 23.38 2.92
CA LYS A 56 -34.76 23.20 2.45
C LYS A 56 -35.08 21.71 2.28
N TYR A 57 -36.24 21.33 2.79
CA TYR A 57 -36.70 19.93 2.84
C TYR A 57 -37.67 19.58 1.71
N THR A 58 -37.88 20.46 0.73
CA THR A 58 -38.86 20.32 -0.35
C THR A 58 -38.74 19.01 -1.13
N TYR A 59 -37.51 18.52 -1.33
CA TYR A 59 -37.21 17.28 -2.05
C TYR A 59 -36.79 16.12 -1.13
N SER A 60 -37.05 16.22 0.18
CA SER A 60 -36.66 15.22 1.18
C SER A 60 -37.27 13.84 0.92
N ALA A 61 -38.48 13.78 0.33
CA ALA A 61 -39.12 12.54 -0.08
C ALA A 61 -38.39 11.81 -1.23
N ARG A 62 -37.56 12.53 -1.98
CA ARG A 62 -36.70 12.00 -3.06
C ARG A 62 -35.25 11.82 -2.61
N GLY A 63 -34.98 11.98 -1.31
CA GLY A 63 -33.66 11.78 -0.72
C GLY A 63 -32.69 12.96 -0.86
N ILE A 64 -33.14 14.14 -1.32
CA ILE A 64 -32.28 15.32 -1.51
C ILE A 64 -32.67 16.43 -0.55
N LEU A 65 -31.67 17.07 0.04
CA LEU A 65 -31.75 18.35 0.72
C LEU A 65 -30.94 19.38 -0.08
N TYR A 66 -31.38 20.65 -0.06
CA TYR A 66 -30.65 21.70 -0.75
C TYR A 66 -30.61 22.99 0.07
N VAL A 67 -29.59 23.81 -0.17
CA VAL A 67 -29.30 25.05 0.54
C VAL A 67 -29.15 26.19 -0.49
N PRO A 68 -29.93 27.28 -0.38
CA PRO A 68 -29.77 28.47 -1.24
C PRO A 68 -28.41 29.17 -1.07
N ILE A 69 -27.83 29.64 -2.18
CA ILE A 69 -26.60 30.45 -2.20
C ILE A 69 -26.97 31.89 -2.59
N TYR A 70 -26.59 32.86 -1.76
CA TYR A 70 -26.81 34.29 -2.00
C TYR A 70 -25.50 35.03 -2.23
N PHE A 71 -25.47 35.91 -3.22
CA PHE A 71 -24.31 36.74 -3.55
C PHE A 71 -24.25 37.99 -2.67
N VAL A 72 -23.06 38.28 -2.13
CA VAL A 72 -22.80 39.51 -1.36
C VAL A 72 -22.01 40.49 -2.24
N PRO A 73 -22.62 41.60 -2.69
CA PRO A 73 -21.92 42.57 -3.52
C PRO A 73 -20.90 43.40 -2.71
N PRO A 74 -19.81 43.88 -3.35
CA PRO A 74 -18.91 44.87 -2.77
C PRO A 74 -19.66 46.16 -2.44
N THR A 75 -19.87 46.48 -1.16
CA THR A 75 -20.40 47.80 -0.77
C THR A 75 -19.37 48.61 0.00
N LYS A 76 -19.18 49.87 -0.41
CA LYS A 76 -18.51 50.88 0.40
C LYS A 76 -19.44 51.30 1.53
N ARG A 77 -18.87 51.53 2.72
CA ARG A 77 -19.59 51.91 3.94
C ARG A 77 -20.47 53.14 3.68
N GLY A 78 -21.80 52.98 3.76
CA GLY A 78 -22.77 54.08 3.71
C GLY A 78 -23.73 54.09 2.51
N GLU A 79 -23.60 53.18 1.54
CA GLU A 79 -24.60 52.99 0.48
C GLU A 79 -25.54 51.83 0.78
N ALA A 80 -26.83 51.98 0.46
CA ALA A 80 -27.84 50.95 0.65
C ALA A 80 -27.41 49.67 -0.08
N ALA A 81 -27.33 48.56 0.66
CA ALA A 81 -26.91 47.27 0.14
C ALA A 81 -27.69 46.94 -1.14
N LEU A 82 -26.97 46.91 -2.27
CA LEU A 82 -27.50 46.40 -3.53
C LEU A 82 -28.05 45.00 -3.29
N THR A 83 -29.23 44.74 -3.85
CA THR A 83 -30.09 43.58 -3.58
C THR A 83 -29.32 42.25 -3.51
N GLN A 84 -29.29 41.63 -2.33
CA GLN A 84 -28.79 40.26 -2.15
C GLN A 84 -29.58 39.35 -3.09
N THR A 85 -28.87 38.75 -4.04
CA THR A 85 -29.46 37.99 -5.13
C THR A 85 -29.12 36.52 -4.96
N GLN A 86 -30.12 35.63 -5.05
CA GLN A 86 -29.87 34.20 -5.07
C GLN A 86 -29.15 33.83 -6.38
N ILE A 87 -28.00 33.17 -6.28
CA ILE A 87 -27.14 32.82 -7.42
C ILE A 87 -27.03 31.31 -7.66
N GLY A 88 -27.54 30.48 -6.75
CA GLY A 88 -27.50 29.03 -6.92
C GLY A 88 -28.04 28.28 -5.72
N VAL A 89 -27.75 26.98 -5.71
CA VAL A 89 -28.03 26.06 -4.61
C VAL A 89 -26.88 25.07 -4.41
N TYR A 90 -26.64 24.67 -3.17
CA TYR A 90 -25.94 23.42 -2.86
C TYR A 90 -26.97 22.31 -2.68
N GLU A 91 -26.66 21.10 -3.11
CA GLU A 91 -27.50 19.92 -2.88
C GLU A 91 -26.68 18.77 -2.30
N TYR A 92 -27.31 17.99 -1.42
CA TYR A 92 -26.70 16.82 -0.82
C TYR A 92 -27.75 15.77 -0.45
N GLU A 93 -27.29 14.52 -0.34
CA GLU A 93 -28.15 13.42 0.05
C GLU A 93 -28.59 13.54 1.51
N LYS A 94 -29.87 13.28 1.75
CA LYS A 94 -30.49 13.36 3.09
C LYS A 94 -29.76 12.48 4.12
N ASP A 95 -29.32 11.30 3.71
CA ASP A 95 -28.67 10.34 4.60
C ASP A 95 -27.25 10.78 5.00
N ARG A 96 -26.66 11.71 4.24
CA ARG A 96 -25.35 12.28 4.47
C ARG A 96 -25.39 13.65 5.16
N ALA A 97 -26.58 14.14 5.54
CA ALA A 97 -26.76 15.49 6.08
C ALA A 97 -25.92 15.81 7.33
N ILE A 98 -25.50 14.79 8.09
CA ILE A 98 -24.63 14.96 9.27
C ILE A 98 -23.16 15.08 8.85
N GLU A 99 -22.75 14.36 7.80
CA GLU A 99 -21.38 14.38 7.27
C GLU A 99 -21.03 15.71 6.57
N MET A 100 -22.07 16.44 6.15
CA MET A 100 -21.94 17.72 5.44
C MET A 100 -21.84 18.91 6.39
N LEU A 101 -21.74 18.68 7.70
CA LEU A 101 -21.55 19.74 8.69
C LEU A 101 -20.09 19.81 9.11
N ASP A 102 -19.58 21.02 9.25
CA ASP A 102 -18.25 21.32 9.78
C ASP A 102 -18.21 21.25 11.33
N GLN A 103 -17.06 21.64 11.89
CA GLN A 103 -16.81 21.59 13.34
C GLN A 103 -17.70 22.56 14.14
N ASP A 104 -18.20 23.61 13.50
CA ASP A 104 -19.08 24.61 14.10
C ASP A 104 -20.57 24.25 13.91
N GLY A 105 -20.85 23.23 13.10
CA GLY A 105 -22.20 22.75 12.80
C GLY A 105 -22.84 23.46 11.62
N ASP A 106 -22.06 24.22 10.85
CA ASP A 106 -22.43 24.86 9.60
C ASP A 106 -22.14 23.92 8.41
N LEU A 107 -22.64 24.26 7.22
CA LEU A 107 -22.48 23.39 6.04
C LEU A 107 -21.03 23.47 5.50
N ASP A 108 -20.34 22.32 5.44
CA ASP A 108 -18.99 22.22 4.88
C ASP A 108 -19.00 22.35 3.35
N ILE A 109 -18.81 23.58 2.88
CA ILE A 109 -18.81 23.93 1.45
C ILE A 109 -17.64 23.33 0.67
N ALA A 110 -16.55 22.91 1.31
CA ALA A 110 -15.40 22.35 0.60
C ALA A 110 -15.70 20.97 0.01
N ARG A 111 -16.72 20.28 0.54
CA ARG A 111 -17.14 18.94 0.13
C ARG A 111 -18.32 18.94 -0.84
N LEU A 112 -18.83 20.12 -1.18
CA LEU A 112 -20.04 20.29 -2.00
C LEU A 112 -19.73 21.06 -3.28
N VAL A 113 -20.38 20.65 -4.37
CA VAL A 113 -20.28 21.34 -5.66
C VAL A 113 -21.46 22.31 -5.79
N PRO A 114 -21.23 23.62 -5.98
CA PRO A 114 -22.31 24.58 -6.14
C PRO A 114 -22.98 24.45 -7.50
N LEU A 115 -24.31 24.47 -7.52
CA LEU A 115 -25.11 24.53 -8.73
C LEU A 115 -25.54 25.99 -8.98
N PHE A 116 -24.88 26.66 -9.93
CA PHE A 116 -25.17 28.06 -10.23
C PHE A 116 -26.35 28.25 -11.18
N TYR A 117 -27.07 29.34 -10.99
CA TYR A 117 -28.06 29.84 -11.93
C TYR A 117 -27.38 30.57 -13.10
N PRO A 118 -28.00 30.60 -14.30
CA PRO A 118 -27.41 31.23 -15.49
C PRO A 118 -27.00 32.69 -15.29
N HIS A 119 -27.72 33.45 -14.47
CA HIS A 119 -27.41 34.86 -14.20
C HIS A 119 -26.22 35.08 -13.25
N ALA A 120 -25.70 34.02 -12.61
CA ALA A 120 -24.60 34.14 -11.64
C ALA A 120 -23.30 34.64 -12.30
N GLU A 121 -22.96 34.13 -13.49
CA GLU A 121 -21.73 34.50 -14.19
C GLU A 121 -21.71 36.00 -14.58
N SER A 122 -22.83 36.52 -15.10
CA SER A 122 -22.97 37.93 -15.42
C SER A 122 -22.91 38.81 -14.16
N LEU A 123 -23.53 38.37 -13.06
CA LEU A 123 -23.56 39.12 -11.82
C LEU A 123 -22.17 39.25 -11.19
N VAL A 124 -21.43 38.14 -11.10
CA VAL A 124 -20.08 38.11 -10.54
C VAL A 124 -19.10 38.91 -11.40
N ARG A 125 -19.17 38.82 -12.73
CA ARG A 125 -18.31 39.61 -13.63
C ARG A 125 -18.52 41.11 -13.51
N SER A 126 -19.76 41.56 -13.28
CA SER A 126 -20.09 42.99 -13.16
C SER A 126 -19.59 43.66 -11.87
N HIS A 127 -19.18 42.89 -10.85
CA HIS A 127 -18.79 43.39 -9.53
C HIS A 127 -17.36 42.95 -9.11
N ARG A 128 -16.46 42.65 -10.06
CA ARG A 128 -15.07 42.26 -9.78
C ARG A 128 -14.29 43.37 -9.04
N THR A 129 -13.99 43.14 -7.76
CA THR A 129 -12.99 43.88 -6.96
C THR A 129 -12.22 42.91 -6.07
N ASN A 130 -10.99 43.25 -5.68
CA ASN A 130 -10.13 42.43 -4.82
C ASN A 130 -10.83 42.06 -3.50
N VAL A 131 -11.09 40.76 -3.29
CA VAL A 131 -11.70 40.20 -2.07
C VAL A 131 -10.80 40.48 -0.84
N SER A 132 -9.48 40.54 -1.05
CA SER A 132 -8.48 40.86 -0.03
C SER A 132 -8.67 42.26 0.60
N ASP A 133 -9.11 43.25 -0.17
CA ASP A 133 -9.37 44.61 0.35
C ASP A 133 -10.65 44.65 1.22
N GLN A 134 -11.59 43.73 1.01
CA GLN A 134 -12.84 43.62 1.79
C GLN A 134 -12.64 42.91 3.12
N LEU A 135 -11.83 41.84 3.13
CA LEU A 135 -11.42 41.16 4.36
C LEU A 135 -10.44 42.01 5.18
N ALA A 136 -9.51 42.74 4.54
CA ALA A 136 -8.56 43.62 5.24
C ALA A 136 -9.22 44.85 5.90
N GLN A 137 -10.35 45.31 5.38
CA GLN A 137 -11.17 46.33 6.07
C GLN A 137 -11.98 45.77 7.25
N GLY A 138 -12.09 44.44 7.37
CA GLY A 138 -12.80 43.74 8.44
C GLY A 138 -11.91 43.13 9.53
N LEU A 139 -10.66 42.73 9.21
CA LEU A 139 -9.76 42.02 10.13
C LEU A 139 -8.30 42.43 9.85
N GLY A 140 -7.62 42.94 10.87
CA GLY A 140 -6.29 43.55 10.75
C GLY A 140 -5.10 42.60 10.93
N SER A 141 -4.09 42.77 10.06
CA SER A 141 -2.65 42.42 10.17
C SER A 141 -2.29 40.92 10.34
N ALA A 142 -1.20 40.35 9.84
CA ALA A 142 0.08 40.81 9.30
C ALA A 142 0.68 39.62 8.48
N SER A 143 1.17 39.79 7.25
CA SER A 143 2.56 40.14 6.87
C SER A 143 3.26 38.96 6.17
N ALA A 144 3.65 39.19 4.92
CA ALA A 144 4.51 38.37 4.06
C ALA A 144 5.83 39.10 3.79
N ALA A 145 6.92 38.36 3.57
CA ALA A 145 8.12 38.72 2.77
C ALA A 145 9.09 37.51 2.74
N ALA A 146 9.37 36.89 1.58
CA ALA A 146 10.50 37.13 0.65
C ALA A 146 11.88 36.73 1.24
N GLY A 147 12.78 35.94 0.65
CA GLY A 147 13.10 35.59 -0.74
C GLY A 147 14.51 36.14 -1.08
N GLU A 148 15.49 35.30 -1.46
CA GLU A 148 16.57 35.53 -2.47
C GLU A 148 17.82 34.60 -2.35
N GLU A 149 18.47 34.42 -3.51
CA GLU A 149 19.52 33.46 -3.93
C GLU A 149 20.97 34.00 -3.87
N SER A 150 21.99 33.13 -3.99
CA SER A 150 23.31 33.33 -4.69
C SER A 150 24.21 32.09 -4.48
N ALA A 151 24.67 31.37 -5.51
CA ALA A 151 25.77 31.59 -6.48
C ALA A 151 27.10 30.88 -6.06
N GLU A 152 27.66 30.12 -7.02
CA GLU A 152 28.70 29.08 -6.93
C GLU A 152 30.15 29.62 -6.97
N GLU A 153 31.12 28.84 -6.46
CA GLU A 153 32.53 28.84 -6.94
C GLU A 153 33.19 27.44 -6.77
N ASP A 154 33.82 26.97 -7.85
CA ASP A 154 34.52 25.69 -8.06
C ASP A 154 35.97 25.69 -7.56
N VAL A 155 36.43 24.59 -6.92
CA VAL A 155 37.85 24.18 -6.90
C VAL A 155 37.97 22.63 -6.77
N GLU A 156 38.56 21.99 -7.77
CA GLU A 156 39.08 20.59 -7.77
C GLU A 156 40.46 20.53 -7.06
N PRO A 157 40.84 19.43 -6.35
CA PRO A 157 41.56 18.35 -7.05
C PRO A 157 41.43 16.91 -6.50
N THR A 158 41.38 15.96 -7.45
CA THR A 158 42.09 14.67 -7.55
C THR A 158 42.51 13.87 -6.31
N GLY A 159 42.02 12.63 -6.22
CA GLY A 159 42.61 11.54 -5.45
C GLY A 159 41.76 10.26 -5.51
N GLN A 160 42.22 9.27 -6.28
CA GLN A 160 41.64 7.91 -6.35
C GLN A 160 42.00 7.12 -5.10
N GLU A 161 41.04 6.54 -4.38
CA GLU A 161 41.21 5.26 -3.66
C GLU A 161 39.86 4.52 -3.57
N ASP A 162 39.96 3.19 -3.59
CA ASP A 162 38.92 2.20 -3.89
C ASP A 162 37.84 2.05 -2.81
N ASP A 163 36.57 2.04 -3.23
CA ASP A 163 35.39 2.03 -2.34
C ASP A 163 34.63 0.69 -2.45
N GLU A 164 34.73 -0.15 -1.42
CA GLU A 164 33.75 -1.21 -1.14
C GLU A 164 32.67 -0.64 -0.21
N SER A 165 31.58 -0.16 -0.80
CA SER A 165 30.36 0.16 -0.05
C SER A 165 29.12 -0.35 -0.79
N SER A 166 28.42 -1.27 -0.11
CA SER A 166 27.08 -1.72 -0.47
C SER A 166 26.08 -0.60 -0.19
N SER A 167 26.02 0.41 -1.06
CA SER A 167 24.85 1.26 -1.23
C SER A 167 24.12 0.78 -2.49
N GLY A 168 23.50 -0.39 -2.38
CA GLY A 168 22.50 -0.78 -3.38
C GLY A 168 21.29 0.11 -3.19
N ASP A 169 20.80 0.70 -4.28
CA ASP A 169 19.51 1.36 -4.30
C ASP A 169 18.44 0.37 -3.80
N GLU A 170 17.82 0.65 -2.66
CA GLU A 170 16.80 -0.22 -2.05
C GLU A 170 15.53 -0.35 -2.92
N THR A 171 15.43 0.43 -4.00
CA THR A 171 14.35 0.30 -4.99
C THR A 171 14.66 -0.71 -6.08
N ASP A 172 15.92 -1.11 -6.24
CA ASP A 172 16.35 -2.05 -7.27
C ASP A 172 16.20 -3.50 -6.81
N VAL A 173 14.97 -4.00 -6.98
CA VAL A 173 14.58 -5.40 -6.74
C VAL A 173 15.11 -6.36 -7.81
N LEU A 174 15.65 -5.84 -8.91
CA LEU A 174 16.07 -6.61 -10.08
C LEU A 174 17.57 -6.95 -10.06
N HIS A 175 18.41 -6.19 -9.34
CA HIS A 175 19.83 -6.50 -9.21
C HIS A 175 20.19 -7.42 -8.02
N LEU A 176 20.87 -8.52 -8.34
CA LEU A 176 21.52 -9.42 -7.37
C LEU A 176 22.86 -8.84 -6.89
N SER A 177 23.07 -8.74 -5.58
CA SER A 177 24.38 -8.44 -5.01
C SER A 177 25.25 -9.70 -5.02
N LYS A 178 26.41 -9.65 -5.68
CA LYS A 178 27.40 -10.73 -5.63
C LYS A 178 27.96 -10.86 -4.20
N SER A 179 27.58 -11.91 -3.46
CA SER A 179 28.29 -12.26 -2.23
C SER A 179 29.69 -12.76 -2.58
N LYS A 180 30.72 -12.26 -1.88
CA LYS A 180 32.12 -12.68 -2.07
C LYS A 180 32.25 -14.20 -1.92
N THR A 181 32.63 -14.87 -3.00
CA THR A 181 32.92 -16.30 -3.04
C THR A 181 34.26 -16.56 -2.36
N ALA A 182 34.28 -17.38 -1.30
CA ALA A 182 35.49 -18.09 -0.90
C ALA A 182 35.79 -19.13 -2.00
N ARG A 183 36.97 -19.04 -2.62
CA ARG A 183 37.43 -20.03 -3.61
C ARG A 183 37.44 -21.41 -2.97
N TYR A 184 36.55 -22.30 -3.42
CA TYR A 184 36.68 -23.73 -3.17
C TYR A 184 37.58 -24.31 -4.27
N THR A 185 38.73 -24.85 -3.89
CA THR A 185 39.62 -25.55 -4.79
C THR A 185 39.02 -26.90 -5.15
N GLU A 186 38.86 -27.12 -6.45
CA GLU A 186 38.46 -28.36 -7.10
C GLU A 186 39.40 -29.51 -6.70
N SER A 187 38.83 -30.63 -6.23
CA SER A 187 39.53 -31.91 -6.10
C SER A 187 38.54 -33.06 -6.16
N ARG A 188 37.94 -33.31 -7.34
CA ARG A 188 37.54 -34.69 -7.69
C ARG A 188 37.39 -34.86 -9.21
N GLU A 189 38.17 -35.79 -9.74
CA GLU A 189 38.28 -36.16 -11.15
C GLU A 189 36.99 -36.75 -11.77
N PRO A 190 36.90 -36.76 -13.11
CA PRO A 190 35.64 -36.76 -13.85
C PRO A 190 35.08 -38.16 -14.12
N GLY A 191 33.82 -38.37 -13.72
CA GLY A 191 33.02 -39.54 -14.11
C GLY A 191 32.23 -39.27 -15.39
N THR A 192 32.82 -39.62 -16.54
CA THR A 192 32.17 -39.93 -17.84
C THR A 192 30.78 -39.32 -18.11
N ALA A 193 30.79 -38.19 -18.80
CA ALA A 193 29.63 -37.69 -19.55
C ALA A 193 29.21 -38.73 -20.61
N ARG A 194 28.01 -39.30 -20.46
CA ARG A 194 27.30 -39.89 -21.60
C ARG A 194 26.49 -38.77 -22.25
N ASN A 195 27.02 -38.28 -23.37
CA ASN A 195 26.23 -37.62 -24.39
C ASN A 195 25.10 -38.57 -24.82
N THR A 196 23.86 -38.15 -24.58
CA THR A 196 22.73 -38.56 -25.41
C THR A 196 22.11 -37.31 -25.99
N ASP A 197 22.55 -36.98 -27.20
CA ASP A 197 21.78 -36.18 -28.13
C ASP A 197 20.36 -36.74 -28.18
N SER A 198 19.38 -35.93 -27.78
CA SER A 198 17.96 -36.22 -27.99
C SER A 198 17.40 -35.16 -28.94
N SER A 199 17.74 -35.35 -30.21
CA SER A 199 16.89 -35.01 -31.34
C SER A 199 15.55 -35.76 -31.19
N GLY A 200 14.63 -35.17 -30.44
CA GLY A 200 13.33 -35.78 -30.13
C GLY A 200 12.40 -34.86 -29.35
N SER A 201 12.38 -33.55 -29.66
CA SER A 201 11.57 -32.55 -28.96
C SER A 201 10.20 -32.33 -29.61
N SER A 202 9.46 -33.41 -29.89
CA SER A 202 8.08 -33.32 -30.38
C SER A 202 7.09 -34.26 -29.66
N SER A 203 7.55 -35.03 -28.66
CA SER A 203 6.73 -36.08 -28.03
C SER A 203 6.37 -35.85 -26.55
N LYS A 204 6.99 -34.89 -25.85
CA LYS A 204 6.77 -34.68 -24.40
C LYS A 204 5.63 -33.71 -24.04
N THR A 205 5.04 -33.02 -25.01
CA THR A 205 4.02 -32.00 -24.77
C THR A 205 2.59 -32.54 -24.62
N ALA A 206 2.29 -33.74 -25.13
CA ALA A 206 0.95 -34.33 -25.06
C ALA A 206 0.69 -35.07 -23.74
N GLU A 207 1.64 -35.89 -23.26
CA GLU A 207 1.42 -36.80 -22.12
C GLU A 207 1.21 -36.11 -20.76
N GLY A 208 1.69 -34.87 -20.59
CA GLY A 208 1.59 -34.14 -19.33
C GLY A 208 0.25 -33.40 -19.12
N ILE A 209 -0.43 -33.03 -20.21
CA ILE A 209 -1.74 -32.34 -20.18
C ILE A 209 -2.89 -33.36 -20.11
N ASP A 210 -2.70 -34.55 -20.70
CA ASP A 210 -3.68 -35.64 -20.71
C ASP A 210 -3.97 -36.23 -19.31
N ALA A 211 -3.11 -35.96 -18.31
CA ALA A 211 -3.36 -36.32 -16.92
C ALA A 211 -4.54 -35.53 -16.28
N ALA A 212 -4.99 -34.43 -16.91
CA ALA A 212 -6.10 -33.60 -16.45
C ALA A 212 -7.49 -34.05 -16.94
N GLY A 213 -7.62 -35.20 -17.62
CA GLY A 213 -8.92 -35.72 -18.09
C GLY A 213 -9.62 -34.80 -19.12
N ASP A 214 -10.94 -34.94 -19.26
CA ASP A 214 -11.85 -34.25 -20.21
C ASP A 214 -11.92 -32.69 -20.04
N VAL A 215 -10.91 -32.07 -19.42
CA VAL A 215 -10.83 -30.63 -19.16
C VAL A 215 -10.44 -29.84 -20.42
N PHE A 216 -9.60 -30.42 -21.28
CA PHE A 216 -9.10 -29.76 -22.49
C PHE A 216 -9.50 -30.50 -23.76
N THR A 217 -9.84 -29.74 -24.80
CA THR A 217 -9.98 -30.25 -26.17
C THR A 217 -8.85 -29.71 -27.03
N VAL A 218 -8.06 -30.61 -27.62
CA VAL A 218 -6.88 -30.24 -28.42
C VAL A 218 -7.30 -29.88 -29.84
N ARG A 219 -6.96 -28.67 -30.30
CA ARG A 219 -7.10 -28.28 -31.70
C ARG A 219 -5.96 -28.87 -32.51
N THR A 220 -6.24 -29.89 -33.29
CA THR A 220 -5.26 -30.57 -34.16
C THR A 220 -4.69 -29.67 -35.28
N LEU A 221 -5.29 -28.51 -35.55
CA LEU A 221 -4.89 -27.57 -36.61
C LEU A 221 -4.26 -26.26 -36.12
N SER A 222 -4.06 -26.08 -34.81
CA SER A 222 -3.36 -24.88 -34.31
C SER A 222 -1.85 -25.07 -34.35
N VAL A 223 -1.15 -24.11 -34.96
CA VAL A 223 0.32 -24.03 -34.86
C VAL A 223 0.64 -23.33 -33.54
N PRO A 224 1.27 -24.01 -32.55
CA PRO A 224 1.66 -23.36 -31.31
C PRO A 224 2.70 -22.27 -31.60
N PRO A 225 2.74 -21.19 -30.79
CA PRO A 225 3.75 -20.14 -30.93
C PRO A 225 5.17 -20.72 -30.83
N PRO A 226 6.14 -20.15 -31.54
CA PRO A 226 7.52 -20.63 -31.51
C PRO A 226 8.08 -20.62 -30.09
N THR A 227 8.98 -21.56 -29.79
CA THR A 227 9.70 -21.59 -28.53
C THR A 227 10.65 -20.41 -28.44
N LEU A 228 10.60 -19.66 -27.34
CA LEU A 228 11.50 -18.55 -27.09
C LEU A 228 12.86 -19.08 -26.58
N PRO A 229 13.99 -18.47 -26.98
CA PRO A 229 15.29 -18.83 -26.41
C PRO A 229 15.38 -18.46 -24.93
N LYS A 230 16.21 -19.19 -24.16
CA LYS A 230 16.51 -18.84 -22.75
C LYS A 230 17.19 -17.46 -22.73
N GLU A 231 16.59 -16.53 -22.00
CA GLU A 231 17.14 -15.20 -21.78
C GLU A 231 18.24 -15.23 -20.71
N THR A 232 19.39 -14.63 -21.02
CA THR A 232 20.52 -14.53 -20.09
C THR A 232 20.54 -13.20 -19.34
N ALA A 233 21.37 -13.09 -18.30
CA ALA A 233 21.58 -11.81 -17.59
C ALA A 233 22.03 -10.69 -18.54
N ALA A 234 22.88 -11.01 -19.52
CA ALA A 234 23.35 -10.03 -20.51
C ALA A 234 22.24 -9.61 -21.48
N ASP A 235 21.35 -10.53 -21.85
CA ASP A 235 20.18 -10.18 -22.67
C ASP A 235 19.23 -9.25 -21.92
N ALA A 236 18.96 -9.53 -20.64
CA ALA A 236 18.10 -8.69 -19.80
C ALA A 236 18.68 -7.28 -19.62
N GLU A 237 19.99 -7.17 -19.36
CA GLU A 237 20.67 -5.87 -19.24
C GLU A 237 20.56 -5.07 -20.55
N ARG A 238 20.84 -5.71 -21.69
CA ARG A 238 20.70 -5.06 -23.00
C ARG A 238 19.27 -4.56 -23.25
N ILE A 239 18.26 -5.35 -22.87
CA ILE A 239 16.85 -4.97 -23.03
C ILE A 239 16.51 -3.74 -22.17
N LYS A 240 17.04 -3.65 -20.95
CA LYS A 240 16.87 -2.48 -20.08
C LYS A 240 17.59 -1.25 -20.62
N GLU A 241 18.80 -1.42 -21.14
CA GLU A 241 19.57 -0.32 -21.76
C GLU A 241 18.90 0.24 -23.02
N GLU A 242 18.27 -0.62 -23.82
CA GLU A 242 17.51 -0.26 -25.02
C GLU A 242 16.11 0.28 -24.72
N TYR A 243 15.63 0.18 -23.48
CA TYR A 243 14.31 0.67 -23.09
C TYR A 243 14.31 2.19 -22.97
N GLU A 244 13.87 2.87 -24.03
CA GLU A 244 13.47 4.26 -23.97
C GLU A 244 12.09 4.33 -23.31
N GLY A 245 12.04 4.76 -22.04
CA GLY A 245 10.79 4.88 -21.29
C GLY A 245 9.77 5.80 -21.97
N SER A 246 8.55 5.84 -21.47
CA SER A 246 7.51 6.79 -21.90
C SER A 246 7.79 8.23 -21.43
N GLY A 247 8.99 8.73 -21.68
CA GLY A 247 9.28 10.16 -21.67
C GLY A 247 8.73 10.76 -22.96
N SER A 248 7.78 11.67 -22.85
CA SER A 248 7.27 12.49 -23.96
C SER A 248 8.39 13.33 -24.60
N GLY A 249 9.14 12.72 -25.51
CA GLY A 249 10.14 13.35 -26.37
C GLY A 249 9.59 13.57 -27.78
N PRO A 250 9.84 14.73 -28.41
CA PRO A 250 9.32 15.01 -29.74
C PRO A 250 10.20 14.30 -30.78
N GLY A 251 9.82 13.10 -31.24
CA GLY A 251 10.52 12.51 -32.39
C GLY A 251 10.40 11.03 -32.74
N SER A 252 9.58 10.21 -32.08
CA SER A 252 9.47 8.78 -32.44
C SER A 252 8.18 8.46 -33.21
N GLY A 253 8.33 7.72 -34.31
CA GLY A 253 7.28 7.35 -35.26
C GLY A 253 6.21 6.39 -34.72
N PRO A 254 5.21 6.05 -35.54
CA PRO A 254 3.93 5.52 -35.09
C PRO A 254 3.98 4.00 -34.83
N SER A 255 4.35 3.54 -33.63
CA SER A 255 4.07 2.13 -33.26
C SER A 255 4.07 1.73 -31.77
N SER A 256 4.24 2.63 -30.79
CA SER A 256 4.08 2.27 -29.36
C SER A 256 2.90 2.99 -28.74
N GLY A 257 1.88 2.22 -28.33
CA GLY A 257 0.80 2.73 -27.48
C GLY A 257 1.34 3.13 -26.09
N PRO A 258 0.46 3.62 -25.18
CA PRO A 258 0.87 3.94 -23.81
C PRO A 258 1.57 2.73 -23.16
N SER A 259 2.72 2.97 -22.53
CA SER A 259 3.45 1.95 -21.78
C SER A 259 2.56 1.38 -20.68
N SER A 260 2.57 0.06 -20.50
CA SER A 260 1.91 -0.56 -19.36
C SER A 260 2.78 -0.42 -18.11
N TRP A 261 2.19 -0.29 -16.92
CA TRP A 261 2.92 -0.18 -15.65
C TRP A 261 3.95 -1.31 -15.45
N LEU A 262 3.68 -2.51 -16.00
CA LEU A 262 4.60 -3.65 -15.90
C LEU A 262 5.85 -3.47 -16.78
N GLN A 263 5.73 -2.79 -17.92
CA GLN A 263 6.87 -2.42 -18.76
C GLN A 263 7.76 -1.39 -18.03
N GLU A 264 7.15 -0.44 -17.33
CA GLU A 264 7.85 0.56 -16.51
C GLU A 264 8.53 -0.08 -15.30
N PHE A 265 7.83 -0.96 -14.58
CA PHE A 265 8.41 -1.69 -13.45
C PHE A 265 9.60 -2.56 -13.87
N MET A 266 9.47 -3.30 -14.97
CA MET A 266 10.51 -4.23 -15.44
C MET A 266 11.58 -3.56 -16.31
N HIS A 267 11.39 -2.29 -16.70
CA HIS A 267 12.21 -1.58 -17.69
C HIS A 267 12.39 -2.41 -18.98
N ASN A 268 11.28 -2.93 -19.52
CA ASN A 268 11.32 -3.90 -20.61
C ASN A 268 10.05 -3.77 -21.48
N PRO A 269 10.19 -3.55 -22.80
CA PRO A 269 9.05 -3.29 -23.68
C PRO A 269 8.26 -4.54 -24.09
N TYR A 270 8.76 -5.75 -23.79
CA TYR A 270 8.19 -7.01 -24.30
C TYR A 270 7.03 -7.57 -23.48
N TYR A 271 6.65 -6.91 -22.39
CA TYR A 271 5.46 -7.26 -21.61
C TYR A 271 4.22 -6.63 -22.22
N GLN A 272 3.12 -7.37 -22.28
CA GLN A 272 1.82 -6.83 -22.68
C GLN A 272 0.73 -7.39 -21.77
N VAL A 273 -0.10 -6.50 -21.23
CA VAL A 273 -1.28 -6.85 -20.44
C VAL A 273 -2.47 -7.02 -21.37
N HIS A 274 -3.15 -8.16 -21.28
CA HIS A 274 -4.34 -8.52 -22.04
C HIS A 274 -5.53 -8.53 -21.08
N GLU A 275 -6.47 -7.63 -21.33
CA GLU A 275 -7.71 -7.57 -20.56
C GLU A 275 -8.58 -8.80 -20.82
N VAL A 276 -9.20 -9.30 -19.77
CA VAL A 276 -10.18 -10.40 -19.81
C VAL A 276 -11.51 -9.95 -19.22
N GLU A 277 -12.54 -10.79 -19.35
CA GLU A 277 -13.90 -10.46 -18.91
C GLU A 277 -13.97 -10.14 -17.41
N ASP A 278 -14.59 -9.01 -17.05
CA ASP A 278 -14.83 -8.56 -15.68
C ASP A 278 -16.24 -8.95 -15.20
N ASN A 279 -16.45 -10.26 -15.06
CA ASN A 279 -17.73 -10.85 -14.65
C ASN A 279 -17.59 -11.79 -13.43
N GLY A 280 -16.46 -11.72 -12.72
CA GLY A 280 -16.08 -12.64 -11.65
C GLY A 280 -15.38 -13.92 -12.12
N ASP A 281 -15.23 -14.13 -13.43
CA ASP A 281 -14.48 -15.24 -14.00
C ASP A 281 -13.04 -14.87 -14.42
N CYS A 282 -12.60 -13.64 -14.15
CA CYS A 282 -11.36 -13.06 -14.68
C CYS A 282 -10.13 -13.97 -14.51
N PHE A 283 -9.91 -14.53 -13.32
CA PHE A 283 -8.82 -15.50 -13.10
C PHE A 283 -8.93 -16.72 -14.02
N PHE A 284 -10.10 -17.37 -14.07
CA PHE A 284 -10.33 -18.54 -14.92
C PHE A 284 -10.21 -18.20 -16.41
N ALA A 285 -10.61 -16.99 -16.81
CA ALA A 285 -10.45 -16.48 -18.15
C ALA A 285 -8.97 -16.32 -18.52
N THR A 286 -8.11 -15.83 -17.62
CA THR A 286 -6.66 -15.76 -17.90
C THR A 286 -6.06 -17.15 -18.18
N VAL A 287 -6.45 -18.16 -17.40
CA VAL A 287 -6.01 -19.56 -17.59
C VAL A 287 -6.52 -20.11 -18.92
N ARG A 288 -7.81 -19.91 -19.22
CA ARG A 288 -8.43 -20.30 -20.50
C ARG A 288 -7.68 -19.70 -21.69
N GLU A 289 -7.41 -18.40 -21.66
CA GLU A 289 -6.73 -17.67 -22.74
C GLU A 289 -5.27 -18.09 -22.92
N ALA A 290 -4.58 -18.41 -21.82
CA ALA A 290 -3.22 -18.92 -21.85
C ALA A 290 -3.14 -20.29 -22.56
N PHE A 291 -3.99 -21.25 -22.16
CA PHE A 291 -4.03 -22.57 -22.80
C PHE A 291 -4.56 -22.52 -24.25
N ARG A 292 -5.52 -21.64 -24.54
CA ARG A 292 -6.01 -21.41 -25.91
C ARG A 292 -4.89 -21.00 -26.86
N SER A 293 -3.89 -20.26 -26.37
CA SER A 293 -2.76 -19.83 -27.19
C SER A 293 -1.87 -20.96 -27.70
N ILE A 294 -1.90 -22.13 -27.06
CA ILE A 294 -1.17 -23.34 -27.47
C ILE A 294 -2.09 -24.41 -28.08
N GLY A 295 -3.35 -24.06 -28.40
CA GLY A 295 -4.30 -24.99 -29.02
C GLY A 295 -5.09 -25.86 -28.07
N HIS A 296 -4.98 -25.63 -26.76
CA HIS A 296 -5.74 -26.36 -25.75
C HIS A 296 -6.97 -25.53 -25.35
N ASP A 297 -8.12 -25.87 -25.93
CA ASP A 297 -9.37 -25.21 -25.58
C ASP A 297 -9.93 -25.77 -24.28
N THR A 298 -10.36 -24.87 -23.40
CA THR A 298 -11.14 -25.20 -22.20
C THR A 298 -12.24 -24.17 -22.00
N THR A 299 -13.08 -24.36 -20.99
CA THR A 299 -14.12 -23.40 -20.60
C THR A 299 -13.98 -23.07 -19.13
N VAL A 300 -14.44 -21.88 -18.73
CA VAL A 300 -14.47 -21.48 -17.32
C VAL A 300 -15.25 -22.49 -16.48
N ALA A 301 -16.36 -23.01 -17.00
CA ALA A 301 -17.16 -24.03 -16.32
C ALA A 301 -16.35 -25.30 -16.01
N LYS A 302 -15.54 -25.79 -16.97
CA LYS A 302 -14.66 -26.95 -16.75
C LYS A 302 -13.60 -26.67 -15.68
N LEU A 303 -13.01 -25.46 -15.68
CA LEU A 303 -12.01 -25.07 -14.67
C LEU A 303 -12.63 -24.96 -13.26
N ARG A 304 -13.84 -24.41 -13.15
CA ARG A 304 -14.56 -24.33 -11.87
C ARG A 304 -15.02 -25.70 -11.36
N ASP A 305 -15.36 -26.62 -12.25
CA ASP A 305 -15.74 -28.00 -11.89
C ASP A 305 -14.58 -28.76 -11.22
N ILE A 306 -13.32 -28.47 -11.59
CA ILE A 306 -12.15 -29.00 -10.88
C ILE A 306 -12.18 -28.58 -9.39
N LEU A 307 -12.45 -27.31 -9.11
CA LEU A 307 -12.54 -26.82 -7.73
C LEU A 307 -13.69 -27.48 -6.96
N ALA A 308 -14.84 -27.65 -7.60
CA ALA A 308 -16.01 -28.30 -6.99
C ALA A 308 -15.76 -29.79 -6.66
N LYS A 309 -14.84 -30.45 -7.37
CA LYS A 309 -14.41 -31.83 -7.11
C LYS A 309 -13.35 -31.93 -6.01
N GLU A 310 -12.41 -30.99 -5.98
CA GLU A 310 -11.29 -30.97 -5.02
C GLU A 310 -11.67 -30.38 -3.64
N VAL A 311 -12.78 -29.64 -3.54
CA VAL A 311 -13.21 -29.03 -2.27
C VAL A 311 -13.55 -30.08 -1.22
N THR A 312 -13.05 -29.89 0.00
CA THR A 312 -13.33 -30.74 1.16
C THR A 312 -14.34 -30.09 2.11
N TYR A 313 -14.96 -30.90 2.96
CA TYR A 313 -15.89 -30.41 3.98
C TYR A 313 -15.21 -29.45 4.96
N ASP A 314 -13.94 -29.67 5.30
CA ASP A 314 -13.19 -28.81 6.21
C ASP A 314 -13.01 -27.40 5.63
N ILE A 315 -12.71 -27.29 4.33
CA ILE A 315 -12.61 -25.99 3.64
C ILE A 315 -13.94 -25.24 3.69
N PHE A 316 -15.05 -25.95 3.44
CA PHE A 316 -16.38 -25.36 3.55
C PHE A 316 -16.67 -24.87 4.97
N LYS A 317 -16.36 -25.69 5.99
CA LYS A 317 -16.60 -25.36 7.40
C LYS A 317 -15.79 -24.13 7.82
N GLU A 318 -14.51 -24.08 7.49
CA GLU A 318 -13.63 -22.93 7.76
C GLU A 318 -14.16 -21.65 7.11
N ASN A 319 -14.52 -21.72 5.82
CA ASN A 319 -15.03 -20.55 5.09
C ASN A 319 -16.40 -20.09 5.63
N ARG A 320 -17.30 -21.03 5.91
CA ARG A 320 -18.61 -20.71 6.49
C ARG A 320 -18.48 -20.07 7.87
N GLN A 321 -17.59 -20.56 8.72
CA GLN A 321 -17.35 -19.99 10.03
C GLN A 321 -16.86 -18.54 9.93
N LEU A 322 -15.83 -18.29 9.11
CA LEU A 322 -15.31 -16.94 8.89
C LEU A 322 -16.40 -16.00 8.35
N PHE A 323 -17.25 -16.45 7.42
CA PHE A 323 -18.39 -15.65 6.94
C PHE A 323 -19.37 -15.29 8.07
N LEU A 324 -19.75 -16.26 8.91
CA LEU A 324 -20.69 -16.03 10.01
C LEU A 324 -20.13 -15.04 11.04
N ASP A 325 -18.83 -15.09 11.32
CA ASP A 325 -18.19 -14.19 12.28
C ASP A 325 -18.10 -12.75 11.73
N LEU A 326 -17.83 -12.59 10.44
CA LEU A 326 -17.83 -11.29 9.76
C LEU A 326 -19.25 -10.72 9.63
N ASP A 327 -20.25 -11.54 9.28
CA ASP A 327 -21.65 -11.13 9.21
C ASP A 327 -22.20 -10.74 10.60
N GLY A 328 -21.81 -11.50 11.64
CA GLY A 328 -22.10 -11.15 13.04
C GLY A 328 -21.49 -9.80 13.43
N SER A 329 -20.22 -9.58 13.09
CA SER A 329 -19.55 -8.28 13.31
C SER A 329 -20.25 -7.14 12.59
N LYS A 330 -20.65 -7.34 11.32
CA LYS A 330 -21.36 -6.33 10.53
C LYS A 330 -22.70 -5.97 11.16
N LYS A 331 -23.48 -6.95 11.63
CA LYS A 331 -24.75 -6.72 12.33
C LYS A 331 -24.57 -5.98 13.64
N GLU A 332 -23.48 -6.25 14.36
CA GLU A 332 -23.14 -5.51 15.58
C GLU A 332 -22.88 -4.04 15.27
N TYR A 333 -22.05 -3.76 14.27
CA TYR A 333 -21.79 -2.38 13.84
C TYR A 333 -23.08 -1.68 13.36
N ASP A 334 -23.92 -2.35 12.57
CA ASP A 334 -25.20 -1.78 12.12
C ASP A 334 -26.12 -1.45 13.33
N ARG A 335 -26.08 -2.24 14.41
CA ARG A 335 -26.81 -1.98 15.66
C ARG A 335 -26.21 -0.79 16.43
N GLU A 336 -24.89 -0.74 16.57
CA GLU A 336 -24.19 0.37 17.22
C GLU A 336 -24.46 1.69 16.49
N LEU A 337 -24.37 1.71 15.17
CA LEU A 337 -24.67 2.87 14.33
C LEU A 337 -26.11 3.35 14.50
N LYS A 338 -27.06 2.42 14.63
CA LYS A 338 -28.46 2.75 14.93
C LYS A 338 -28.60 3.40 16.31
N ASN A 339 -27.99 2.82 17.34
CA ASN A 339 -28.02 3.35 18.71
C ASN A 339 -27.38 4.74 18.79
N MET A 340 -26.26 4.95 18.09
CA MET A 340 -25.59 6.25 17.99
C MET A 340 -26.47 7.29 17.27
N LYS A 341 -27.16 6.92 16.18
CA LYS A 341 -28.12 7.82 15.51
C LYS A 341 -29.25 8.26 16.45
N GLU A 342 -29.80 7.33 17.22
CA GLU A 342 -30.83 7.61 18.22
C GLU A 342 -30.30 8.51 19.35
N GLY A 343 -29.07 8.25 19.83
CA GLY A 343 -28.36 9.10 20.80
C GLY A 343 -28.14 10.53 20.28
N THR A 344 -27.67 10.69 19.05
CA THR A 344 -27.49 11.99 18.40
C THR A 344 -28.81 12.77 18.29
N LEU A 345 -29.92 12.09 17.95
CA LEU A 345 -31.25 12.72 17.92
C LEU A 345 -31.72 13.17 19.32
N ALA A 346 -31.43 12.38 20.35
CA ALA A 346 -31.75 12.73 21.73
C ALA A 346 -30.93 13.93 22.21
N LEU A 347 -29.62 13.95 21.95
CA LEU A 347 -28.74 15.08 22.27
C LEU A 347 -29.16 16.36 21.54
N LYS A 348 -29.50 16.27 20.25
CA LYS A 348 -30.05 17.41 19.48
C LYS A 348 -31.35 17.95 20.07
N LYS A 349 -32.21 17.10 20.63
CA LYS A 349 -33.43 17.55 21.34
C LYS A 349 -33.07 18.25 22.65
N ARG A 350 -32.13 17.71 23.43
CA ARG A 350 -31.66 18.33 24.68
C ARG A 350 -31.00 19.67 24.44
N PHE A 351 -30.19 19.80 23.39
CA PHE A 351 -29.54 21.05 22.98
C PHE A 351 -30.54 22.20 22.78
N LYS A 352 -31.71 21.92 22.17
CA LYS A 352 -32.76 22.92 21.94
C LYS A 352 -33.40 23.44 23.24
N THR A 353 -33.41 22.64 24.29
CA THR A 353 -34.02 22.95 25.60
C THR A 353 -33.01 23.34 26.67
N ALA A 354 -31.71 23.26 26.38
CA ALA A 354 -30.62 23.42 27.34
C ALA A 354 -30.20 24.88 27.57
N SER A 355 -29.67 25.14 28.77
CA SER A 355 -29.07 26.40 29.18
C SER A 355 -27.76 26.70 28.40
N PRO A 356 -27.29 27.95 28.33
CA PRO A 356 -26.05 28.30 27.60
C PRO A 356 -24.80 27.52 28.03
N GLU A 357 -24.66 27.22 29.32
CA GLU A 357 -23.53 26.46 29.88
C GLU A 357 -23.60 24.97 29.52
N ASP A 358 -24.81 24.39 29.50
CA ASP A 358 -25.02 22.98 29.12
C ASP A 358 -24.86 22.76 27.59
N ARG A 359 -25.02 23.81 26.77
CA ARG A 359 -24.90 23.72 25.32
C ARG A 359 -23.49 23.39 24.86
N ASP A 360 -22.47 23.91 25.53
CA ASP A 360 -21.07 23.63 25.19
C ASP A 360 -20.70 22.18 25.53
N ALA A 361 -21.17 21.65 26.67
CA ALA A 361 -21.00 20.24 27.03
C ALA A 361 -21.71 19.31 26.02
N ILE A 362 -22.95 19.64 25.62
CA ILE A 362 -23.68 18.88 24.60
C ILE A 362 -22.99 18.96 23.23
N ARG A 363 -22.37 20.11 22.88
CA ARG A 363 -21.58 20.24 21.64
C ARG A 363 -20.36 19.32 21.66
N ALA A 364 -19.64 19.26 22.78
CA ALA A 364 -18.51 18.36 22.95
C ALA A 364 -18.93 16.87 22.87
N GLU A 365 -20.03 16.49 23.52
CA GLU A 365 -20.58 15.12 23.41
C GLU A 365 -21.01 14.78 21.98
N LEU A 366 -21.62 15.73 21.27
CA LEU A 366 -22.00 15.56 19.85
C LEU A 366 -20.77 15.39 18.94
N ALA A 367 -19.70 16.15 19.19
CA ALA A 367 -18.45 16.03 18.44
C ALA A 367 -17.78 14.66 18.68
N GLU A 368 -17.73 14.21 19.93
CA GLU A 368 -17.18 12.89 20.27
C GLU A 368 -18.02 11.75 19.67
N LEU A 369 -19.35 11.85 19.75
CA LEU A 369 -20.26 10.86 19.17
C LEU A 369 -20.16 10.83 17.63
N SER A 370 -19.99 11.98 16.99
CA SER A 370 -19.76 12.08 15.54
C SER A 370 -18.45 11.40 15.13
N LYS A 371 -17.36 11.63 15.89
CA LYS A 371 -16.07 10.95 15.67
C LYS A 371 -16.21 9.43 15.79
N LYS A 372 -16.82 8.95 16.88
CA LYS A 372 -17.09 7.52 17.10
C LYS A 372 -17.98 6.92 16.00
N TYR A 373 -18.98 7.65 15.56
CA TYR A 373 -19.84 7.22 14.45
C TYR A 373 -19.03 7.04 13.16
N GLY A 374 -18.12 7.97 12.84
CA GLY A 374 -17.21 7.86 11.71
C GLY A 374 -16.32 6.60 11.79
N GLU A 375 -15.70 6.36 12.96
CA GLU A 375 -14.88 5.17 13.20
C GLU A 375 -15.68 3.86 13.02
N VAL A 376 -16.88 3.76 13.59
CA VAL A 376 -17.74 2.57 13.46
C VAL A 376 -18.26 2.36 12.03
N MET A 377 -18.58 3.44 11.32
CA MET A 377 -18.93 3.36 9.90
C MET A 377 -17.78 2.78 9.07
N GLU A 378 -16.54 3.19 9.35
CA GLU A 378 -15.36 2.67 8.68
C GLU A 378 -15.13 1.18 9.01
N TYR A 379 -15.28 0.77 10.28
CA TYR A 379 -15.22 -0.65 10.68
C TYR A 379 -16.24 -1.49 9.90
N ARG A 380 -17.47 -0.99 9.76
CA ARG A 380 -18.54 -1.63 8.99
C ARG A 380 -18.20 -1.75 7.51
N GLN A 381 -17.71 -0.67 6.89
CA GLN A 381 -17.32 -0.67 5.47
C GLN A 381 -16.14 -1.62 5.20
N ASN A 382 -15.12 -1.61 6.06
CA ASN A 382 -13.98 -2.51 5.95
C ASN A 382 -14.39 -3.97 6.10
N THR A 383 -15.28 -4.29 7.04
CA THR A 383 -15.84 -5.65 7.19
C THR A 383 -16.58 -6.09 5.94
N ASP A 384 -17.41 -5.22 5.36
CA ASP A 384 -18.14 -5.49 4.11
C ASP A 384 -17.20 -5.77 2.93
N ARG A 385 -16.11 -5.00 2.84
CA ARG A 385 -15.05 -5.18 1.85
C ARG A 385 -14.32 -6.52 2.04
N ILE A 386 -13.92 -6.86 3.26
CA ILE A 386 -13.28 -8.15 3.58
C ILE A 386 -14.19 -9.33 3.19
N MET A 387 -15.48 -9.26 3.53
CA MET A 387 -16.45 -10.30 3.18
C MET A 387 -16.53 -10.49 1.66
N LYS A 388 -16.65 -9.38 0.92
CA LYS A 388 -16.74 -9.40 -0.54
C LYS A 388 -15.47 -9.94 -1.19
N GLU A 389 -14.30 -9.47 -0.78
CA GLU A 389 -12.99 -9.84 -1.36
C GLU A 389 -12.58 -11.28 -1.01
N THR A 390 -12.94 -11.77 0.18
CA THR A 390 -12.45 -13.08 0.66
C THR A 390 -13.34 -14.23 0.22
N MET A 391 -14.67 -14.06 0.22
CA MET A 391 -15.59 -15.20 0.05
C MET A 391 -16.85 -14.92 -0.76
N GLY A 392 -17.14 -13.66 -1.08
CA GLY A 392 -18.42 -13.24 -1.67
C GLY A 392 -19.60 -13.41 -0.71
N ASP A 393 -20.83 -13.39 -1.23
CA ASP A 393 -22.05 -13.52 -0.42
C ASP A 393 -22.41 -14.99 -0.18
N LEU A 394 -22.00 -15.51 0.98
CA LEU A 394 -22.32 -16.86 1.44
C LEU A 394 -23.62 -16.93 2.26
N SER A 395 -24.39 -15.85 2.39
CA SER A 395 -25.55 -15.78 3.31
C SER A 395 -26.51 -16.98 3.14
N ASN A 396 -26.82 -17.33 1.90
CA ASN A 396 -27.76 -18.39 1.54
C ASN A 396 -27.14 -19.81 1.45
N ILE A 397 -25.82 -19.96 1.66
CA ILE A 397 -25.09 -21.21 1.43
C ILE A 397 -24.84 -21.94 2.75
N THR A 398 -25.78 -22.80 3.14
CA THR A 398 -25.79 -23.47 4.45
C THR A 398 -25.28 -24.91 4.41
N THR A 399 -25.22 -25.52 3.23
CA THR A 399 -24.84 -26.93 3.04
C THR A 399 -23.63 -27.07 2.14
N PHE A 400 -22.92 -28.20 2.28
CA PHE A 400 -21.74 -28.49 1.47
C PHE A 400 -22.06 -28.58 -0.04
N ASP A 401 -23.22 -29.13 -0.41
CA ASP A 401 -23.63 -29.25 -1.82
C ASP A 401 -23.98 -27.88 -2.44
N GLN A 402 -24.59 -26.98 -1.66
CA GLN A 402 -24.79 -25.59 -2.08
C GLN A 402 -23.45 -24.87 -2.30
N TYR A 403 -22.46 -25.15 -1.44
CA TYR A 403 -21.12 -24.57 -1.58
C TYR A 403 -20.40 -25.08 -2.83
N LYS A 404 -20.49 -26.38 -3.13
CA LYS A 404 -20.00 -26.92 -4.41
C LYS A 404 -20.63 -26.23 -5.61
N THR A 405 -21.95 -26.03 -5.57
CA THR A 405 -22.66 -25.29 -6.62
C THR A 405 -22.16 -23.86 -6.72
N TYR A 406 -21.95 -23.17 -5.60
CA TYR A 406 -21.44 -21.81 -5.56
C TYR A 406 -20.08 -21.64 -6.25
N LEU A 407 -19.14 -22.57 -6.04
CA LEU A 407 -17.82 -22.56 -6.70
C LEU A 407 -17.94 -22.58 -8.24
N THR A 408 -19.02 -23.18 -8.76
CA THR A 408 -19.31 -23.23 -10.21
C THR A 408 -19.93 -21.96 -10.78
N THR A 409 -20.27 -20.98 -9.93
CA THR A 409 -20.90 -19.71 -10.35
C THR A 409 -19.89 -18.56 -10.44
N PRO A 410 -20.14 -17.53 -11.28
CA PRO A 410 -19.30 -16.34 -11.33
C PRO A 410 -19.29 -15.49 -10.05
N ALA A 411 -20.22 -15.74 -9.12
CA ALA A 411 -20.25 -15.07 -7.83
C ALA A 411 -19.06 -15.47 -6.94
N TYR A 412 -18.47 -16.66 -7.16
CA TYR A 412 -17.24 -17.06 -6.50
C TYR A 412 -16.02 -16.57 -7.27
N TRP A 413 -15.21 -15.75 -6.61
CA TRP A 413 -13.92 -15.27 -7.14
C TRP A 413 -12.80 -16.18 -6.65
N ALA A 414 -11.81 -16.44 -7.51
CA ALA A 414 -10.72 -17.35 -7.19
C ALA A 414 -9.83 -16.78 -6.07
N ASP A 415 -9.88 -17.43 -4.90
CA ASP A 415 -8.99 -17.14 -3.78
C ASP A 415 -7.65 -17.90 -3.90
N ALA A 416 -6.76 -17.72 -2.94
CA ALA A 416 -5.46 -18.39 -2.93
C ALA A 416 -5.56 -19.94 -2.91
N TRP A 417 -6.63 -20.50 -2.33
CA TRP A 417 -6.90 -21.93 -2.39
C TRP A 417 -7.28 -22.37 -3.81
N ALA A 418 -8.17 -21.65 -4.48
CA ALA A 418 -8.54 -21.94 -5.87
C ALA A 418 -7.33 -21.89 -6.81
N ILE A 419 -6.49 -20.86 -6.66
CA ILE A 419 -5.26 -20.71 -7.45
C ILE A 419 -4.33 -21.90 -7.23
N SER A 420 -3.96 -22.21 -5.98
CA SER A 420 -3.04 -23.30 -5.68
C SER A 420 -3.59 -24.69 -6.06
N THR A 421 -4.91 -24.87 -6.03
CA THR A 421 -5.58 -26.10 -6.47
C THR A 421 -5.52 -26.26 -7.98
N LEU A 422 -5.73 -25.17 -8.75
CA LEU A 422 -5.60 -25.20 -10.20
C LEU A 422 -4.14 -25.34 -10.66
N GLU A 423 -3.18 -24.75 -9.94
CA GLU A 423 -1.74 -24.97 -10.17
C GLU A 423 -1.39 -26.46 -10.07
N LYS A 424 -1.90 -27.13 -9.02
CA LYS A 424 -1.76 -28.58 -8.83
C LYS A 424 -2.44 -29.37 -9.94
N ALA A 425 -3.70 -29.07 -10.23
CA ALA A 425 -4.55 -29.87 -11.12
C ALA A 425 -4.14 -29.77 -12.60
N LEU A 426 -3.69 -28.59 -13.04
CA LEU A 426 -3.27 -28.34 -14.42
C LEU A 426 -1.75 -28.49 -14.62
N ASN A 427 -1.02 -28.78 -13.54
CA ASN A 427 0.44 -28.82 -13.49
C ASN A 427 1.10 -27.55 -14.08
N VAL A 428 0.64 -26.39 -13.62
CA VAL A 428 1.12 -25.06 -14.02
C VAL A 428 1.45 -24.21 -12.81
N LYS A 429 2.31 -23.21 -12.98
CA LYS A 429 2.54 -22.18 -11.96
C LYS A 429 2.04 -20.82 -12.43
N ILE A 430 1.23 -20.16 -11.62
CA ILE A 430 0.78 -18.78 -11.88
C ILE A 430 1.72 -17.81 -11.16
N ILE A 431 2.29 -16.89 -11.93
CA ILE A 431 3.13 -15.78 -11.45
C ILE A 431 2.25 -14.53 -11.42
N ILE A 432 1.97 -14.01 -10.22
CA ILE A 432 0.98 -12.94 -10.01
C ILE A 432 1.71 -11.65 -9.64
N PHE A 433 1.52 -10.59 -10.43
CA PHE A 433 2.03 -9.25 -10.18
C PHE A 433 0.93 -8.34 -9.62
N SER A 434 1.13 -7.79 -8.42
CA SER A 434 0.22 -6.88 -7.73
C SER A 434 0.40 -5.45 -8.24
N GLU A 435 -0.58 -4.98 -9.01
CA GLU A 435 -0.65 -3.58 -9.48
C GLU A 435 -0.86 -2.61 -8.32
N GLY A 436 -1.67 -3.02 -7.32
CA GLY A 436 -1.87 -2.24 -6.10
C GLY A 436 -0.56 -1.98 -5.36
N SER A 437 0.28 -3.00 -5.18
CA SER A 437 1.59 -2.86 -4.53
C SER A 437 2.51 -1.90 -5.29
N TYR A 438 2.50 -1.94 -6.63
CA TYR A 438 3.27 -1.03 -7.46
C TYR A 438 2.78 0.42 -7.30
N SER A 439 1.46 0.64 -7.38
CA SER A 439 0.85 1.98 -7.22
C SER A 439 1.11 2.61 -5.84
N GLU A 440 1.34 1.79 -4.81
CA GLU A 440 1.65 2.23 -3.44
C GLU A 440 3.15 2.45 -3.18
N GLY A 441 4.01 2.24 -4.19
CA GLY A 441 5.46 2.28 -4.08
C GLY A 441 6.07 1.10 -3.32
N ALA A 442 5.28 0.06 -3.04
CA ALA A 442 5.71 -1.15 -2.36
C ALA A 442 6.33 -2.15 -3.36
N VAL A 443 7.45 -1.77 -3.97
CA VAL A 443 8.11 -2.53 -5.05
C VAL A 443 8.49 -3.96 -4.64
N HIS A 444 8.97 -4.14 -3.41
CA HIS A 444 9.27 -5.44 -2.81
C HIS A 444 8.01 -6.31 -2.62
N SER A 445 6.83 -5.73 -2.74
CA SER A 445 5.53 -6.38 -2.58
C SER A 445 4.78 -6.63 -3.90
N VAL A 446 5.38 -6.30 -5.05
CA VAL A 446 4.75 -6.49 -6.38
C VAL A 446 4.54 -7.97 -6.71
N LEU A 447 5.55 -8.84 -6.60
CA LEU A 447 5.38 -10.25 -6.94
C LEU A 447 4.69 -11.06 -5.82
N ASN A 448 3.49 -11.59 -6.03
CA ASN A 448 2.84 -12.44 -5.04
C ASN A 448 3.40 -13.88 -5.11
N CYS A 449 3.90 -14.38 -3.98
CA CYS A 449 4.52 -15.71 -3.90
C CYS A 449 3.51 -16.87 -3.85
N GLY A 450 2.22 -16.58 -3.64
CA GLY A 450 1.14 -17.58 -3.57
C GLY A 450 1.15 -18.40 -2.28
N GLU A 451 0.11 -19.19 -2.08
CA GLU A 451 -0.02 -20.14 -0.97
C GLU A 451 0.41 -21.55 -1.39
N VAL A 452 1.00 -22.30 -0.48
CA VAL A 452 1.40 -23.69 -0.73
C VAL A 452 0.16 -24.59 -0.60
N ASN A 453 -0.10 -25.39 -1.63
CA ASN A 453 -1.12 -26.42 -1.53
C ASN A 453 -0.65 -27.52 -0.56
N ARG A 454 -1.49 -27.90 0.42
CA ARG A 454 -1.17 -28.93 1.43
C ARG A 454 -0.69 -30.27 0.83
N ASP A 455 -1.20 -30.65 -0.34
CA ASP A 455 -0.79 -31.89 -1.01
C ASP A 455 0.55 -31.76 -1.73
N LEU A 456 0.90 -30.56 -2.20
CA LEU A 456 2.23 -30.27 -2.76
C LEU A 456 3.28 -30.22 -1.65
N GLU A 457 2.94 -29.60 -0.52
CA GLU A 457 3.79 -29.53 0.66
C GLU A 457 4.18 -30.93 1.17
N LYS A 458 3.19 -31.82 1.33
CA LYS A 458 3.43 -33.22 1.73
C LYS A 458 4.29 -34.01 0.76
N ARG A 459 4.21 -33.70 -0.54
CA ARG A 459 5.05 -34.34 -1.57
C ARG A 459 6.48 -33.81 -1.57
N GLY A 460 6.71 -32.59 -1.09
CA GLY A 460 8.02 -31.96 -1.04
C GLY A 460 8.59 -31.55 -2.40
N SER A 461 7.84 -31.70 -3.49
CA SER A 461 8.28 -31.33 -4.84
C SER A 461 7.12 -30.89 -5.73
N PHE A 462 7.40 -29.96 -6.65
CA PHE A 462 6.46 -29.46 -7.65
C PHE A 462 7.18 -29.17 -8.97
N THR A 463 6.77 -29.82 -10.06
CA THR A 463 7.40 -29.69 -11.38
C THR A 463 6.39 -29.18 -12.42
N PRO A 464 6.04 -27.87 -12.39
CA PRO A 464 5.09 -27.29 -13.33
C PRO A 464 5.63 -27.33 -14.76
N LEU A 465 4.79 -27.75 -15.70
CA LEU A 465 5.14 -27.79 -17.13
C LEU A 465 5.10 -26.40 -17.76
N PHE A 466 4.15 -25.59 -17.29
CA PHE A 466 3.91 -24.25 -17.83
C PHE A 466 3.80 -23.21 -16.72
N TYR A 467 4.09 -21.97 -17.10
CA TYR A 467 4.04 -20.78 -16.29
C TYR A 467 3.16 -19.75 -16.97
N ILE A 468 2.22 -19.18 -16.23
CA ILE A 468 1.30 -18.15 -16.71
C ILE A 468 1.52 -16.91 -15.85
N MET A 469 1.76 -15.77 -16.50
CA MET A 469 1.92 -14.49 -15.82
C MET A 469 0.60 -13.72 -15.83
N VAL A 470 0.22 -13.15 -14.70
CA VAL A 470 -1.01 -12.35 -14.55
C VAL A 470 -0.76 -11.10 -13.72
N THR A 471 -1.49 -10.03 -13.98
CA THR A 471 -1.57 -8.89 -13.06
C THR A 471 -2.82 -8.99 -12.20
N TYR A 472 -2.78 -8.42 -11.00
CA TYR A 472 -3.90 -8.35 -10.07
C TYR A 472 -4.07 -6.92 -9.55
N SER A 473 -5.24 -6.33 -9.80
CA SER A 473 -5.57 -4.97 -9.37
C SER A 473 -6.14 -4.88 -7.94
N GLY A 474 -6.37 -6.03 -7.30
CA GLY A 474 -7.09 -6.12 -6.02
C GLY A 474 -8.52 -6.63 -6.16
N ILE A 475 -9.10 -6.54 -7.36
CA ILE A 475 -10.44 -7.06 -7.67
C ILE A 475 -10.53 -7.76 -9.03
N HIS A 476 -9.50 -7.63 -9.89
CA HIS A 476 -9.50 -8.17 -11.25
C HIS A 476 -8.14 -8.74 -11.63
N TYR A 477 -8.15 -9.81 -12.43
CA TYR A 477 -6.96 -10.44 -12.99
C TYR A 477 -6.88 -10.18 -14.49
N ASN A 478 -5.71 -9.78 -14.99
CA ASN A 478 -5.43 -9.70 -16.42
C ASN A 478 -4.27 -10.61 -16.81
N LEU A 479 -4.29 -11.10 -18.05
CA LEU A 479 -3.26 -12.02 -18.55
C LEU A 479 -2.04 -11.22 -19.05
N VAL A 480 -0.84 -11.66 -18.71
CA VAL A 480 0.40 -11.04 -19.20
C VAL A 480 1.04 -11.96 -20.23
N SER A 481 1.35 -11.40 -21.40
CA SER A 481 2.22 -12.07 -22.38
C SER A 481 3.63 -11.49 -22.36
N TYR A 482 4.62 -12.34 -22.64
CA TYR A 482 5.99 -11.92 -22.90
C TYR A 482 6.38 -12.28 -24.33
N LYS A 483 6.89 -11.29 -25.11
CA LYS A 483 7.21 -11.48 -26.54
C LYS A 483 6.05 -12.14 -27.31
N ASN A 484 4.82 -11.67 -27.02
CA ASN A 484 3.53 -12.18 -27.53
C ASN A 484 3.15 -13.62 -27.12
N LYS A 485 3.94 -14.29 -26.27
CA LYS A 485 3.64 -15.62 -25.76
C LYS A 485 2.92 -15.54 -24.41
N LYS A 486 1.75 -16.17 -24.31
CA LYS A 486 0.83 -16.09 -23.16
C LYS A 486 1.03 -17.19 -22.11
N ILE A 487 1.69 -18.29 -22.49
CA ILE A 487 2.02 -19.42 -21.62
C ILE A 487 3.47 -19.82 -21.88
N LEU A 488 4.27 -19.95 -20.84
CA LEU A 488 5.72 -20.08 -20.93
C LEU A 488 6.18 -21.40 -20.32
N THR A 489 7.26 -21.96 -20.83
CA THR A 489 8.03 -22.98 -20.10
C THR A 489 9.07 -22.31 -19.20
N PHE A 490 9.68 -23.03 -18.26
CA PHE A 490 10.69 -22.45 -17.36
C PHE A 490 11.83 -21.73 -18.10
N ALA A 491 12.31 -22.31 -19.21
CA ALA A 491 13.36 -21.71 -20.02
C ALA A 491 12.96 -20.34 -20.59
N GLU A 492 11.68 -20.15 -20.88
CA GLU A 492 11.11 -18.98 -21.56
C GLU A 492 10.66 -17.86 -20.61
N ILE A 493 10.67 -18.11 -19.29
CA ILE A 493 10.43 -17.05 -18.31
C ILE A 493 11.56 -16.00 -18.42
N PRO A 494 11.24 -14.70 -18.49
CA PRO A 494 12.23 -13.62 -18.54
C PRO A 494 13.23 -13.71 -17.39
N TYR A 495 14.49 -13.34 -17.64
CA TYR A 495 15.55 -13.50 -16.63
C TYR A 495 15.25 -12.69 -15.36
N ASP A 496 14.78 -11.45 -15.52
CA ASP A 496 14.43 -10.57 -14.40
C ASP A 496 13.28 -11.11 -13.55
N VAL A 497 12.30 -11.79 -14.16
CA VAL A 497 11.21 -12.44 -13.41
C VAL A 497 11.76 -13.60 -12.57
N LYS A 498 12.68 -14.40 -13.12
CA LYS A 498 13.32 -15.48 -12.34
C LYS A 498 14.12 -14.92 -11.17
N THR A 499 14.87 -13.86 -11.41
CA THR A 499 15.61 -13.14 -10.37
C THR A 499 14.67 -12.60 -9.29
N LEU A 500 13.56 -11.98 -9.68
CA LEU A 500 12.56 -11.47 -8.75
C LEU A 500 11.93 -12.59 -7.90
N VAL A 501 11.66 -13.76 -8.50
CA VAL A 501 11.18 -14.95 -7.77
C VAL A 501 12.21 -15.44 -6.76
N VAL A 502 13.49 -15.56 -7.15
CA VAL A 502 14.55 -15.98 -6.22
C VAL A 502 14.71 -14.98 -5.08
N ASN A 503 14.77 -13.69 -5.42
CA ASN A 503 14.96 -12.60 -4.47
C ASN A 503 13.79 -12.40 -3.53
N LYS A 504 12.58 -12.91 -3.81
CA LYS A 504 11.41 -12.63 -2.96
C LYS A 504 10.72 -13.87 -2.42
N CYS A 505 10.62 -14.91 -3.25
CA CYS A 505 9.81 -16.08 -2.95
C CYS A 505 10.64 -17.30 -2.52
N ILE A 506 11.98 -17.23 -2.61
CA ILE A 506 12.90 -18.32 -2.23
C ILE A 506 13.96 -17.84 -1.22
N GLU A 507 13.81 -16.62 -0.68
CA GLU A 507 14.74 -16.06 0.31
C GLU A 507 14.89 -16.95 1.56
N LYS A 508 13.81 -17.65 1.97
CA LYS A 508 13.79 -18.53 3.15
C LYS A 508 13.84 -20.02 2.85
N ASN A 509 14.11 -20.41 1.60
CA ASN A 509 13.96 -21.81 1.17
C ASN A 509 12.58 -22.38 1.56
N ALA A 510 11.53 -21.56 1.47
CA ALA A 510 10.19 -21.87 1.92
C ALA A 510 9.16 -21.40 0.89
N GLY A 511 7.95 -21.92 0.98
CA GLY A 511 6.87 -21.59 0.04
C GLY A 511 6.92 -22.42 -1.25
N ILE A 512 5.93 -22.18 -2.12
CA ILE A 512 5.67 -23.05 -3.28
C ILE A 512 6.79 -23.00 -4.31
N TYR A 513 7.46 -21.85 -4.44
CA TYR A 513 8.57 -21.67 -5.38
C TYR A 513 9.82 -22.45 -4.96
N TYR A 514 10.03 -22.68 -3.66
CA TYR A 514 11.12 -23.53 -3.20
C TYR A 514 10.89 -25.00 -3.57
N LEU A 515 9.64 -25.46 -3.63
CA LEU A 515 9.31 -26.82 -4.07
C LEU A 515 9.61 -27.07 -5.56
N ILE A 516 9.87 -26.01 -6.34
CA ILE A 516 10.18 -26.08 -7.77
C ILE A 516 11.68 -26.20 -7.98
N ASP A 517 12.12 -27.40 -8.38
CA ASP A 517 13.52 -27.76 -8.58
C ASP A 517 14.24 -26.80 -9.55
N ASP A 518 13.58 -26.40 -10.64
CA ASP A 518 14.14 -25.48 -11.65
C ASP A 518 14.56 -24.13 -11.04
N PHE A 519 13.77 -23.60 -10.10
CA PHE A 519 14.12 -22.36 -9.40
C PHE A 519 15.24 -22.56 -8.37
N ARG A 520 15.30 -23.74 -7.70
CA ARG A 520 16.44 -24.07 -6.83
C ARG A 520 17.73 -24.17 -7.63
N GLN A 521 17.69 -24.78 -8.81
CA GLN A 521 18.83 -24.85 -9.72
C GLN A 521 19.22 -23.46 -10.22
N PHE A 522 18.26 -22.62 -10.60
CA PHE A 522 18.55 -21.23 -11.00
C PHE A 522 19.17 -20.42 -9.86
N LYS A 523 18.73 -20.59 -8.60
CA LYS A 523 19.37 -20.00 -7.42
C LYS A 523 20.86 -20.42 -7.31
N MET A 524 21.18 -21.68 -7.60
CA MET A 524 22.56 -22.16 -7.65
C MET A 524 23.35 -21.60 -8.86
N GLU A 525 22.72 -21.46 -10.03
CA GLU A 525 23.33 -20.81 -11.22
C GLU A 525 23.75 -19.36 -10.91
N LEU A 526 23.01 -18.67 -10.04
CA LEU A 526 23.32 -17.31 -9.56
C LEU A 526 24.47 -17.27 -8.53
N GLY A 527 25.00 -18.43 -8.12
CA GLY A 527 26.07 -18.53 -7.12
C GLY A 527 25.61 -18.31 -5.68
N ILE A 528 24.31 -18.38 -5.41
CA ILE A 528 23.75 -18.32 -4.05
C ILE A 528 23.76 -19.74 -3.48
N GLN A 529 24.30 -19.91 -2.26
CA GLN A 529 24.36 -21.24 -1.67
C GLN A 529 22.96 -21.83 -1.44
N PRO A 530 22.77 -23.15 -1.56
CA PRO A 530 21.48 -23.80 -1.39
C PRO A 530 20.84 -23.49 -0.03
N ASP A 531 21.67 -23.41 1.01
CA ASP A 531 21.26 -23.25 2.41
C ASP A 531 21.09 -21.79 2.83
N THR A 532 21.41 -20.82 1.96
CA THR A 532 21.16 -19.40 2.24
C THR A 532 19.65 -19.17 2.38
N GLY A 533 19.19 -18.99 3.63
CA GLY A 533 17.77 -18.81 3.97
C GLY A 533 17.11 -19.98 4.69
N ALA A 534 17.77 -21.13 4.85
CA ALA A 534 17.25 -22.19 5.70
C ALA A 534 17.12 -21.68 7.15
N PRO A 535 16.09 -22.09 7.92
CA PRO A 535 16.03 -21.80 9.35
C PRO A 535 17.30 -22.31 10.04
N ASP A 536 17.88 -21.51 10.95
CA ASP A 536 19.10 -21.88 11.71
C ASP A 536 18.96 -23.21 12.46
N ASP A 537 17.74 -23.70 12.67
CA ASP A 537 17.42 -24.96 13.33
C ASP A 537 17.78 -26.23 12.53
N LEU A 538 18.14 -26.11 11.23
CA LEU A 538 18.47 -27.25 10.36
C LEU A 538 19.92 -27.27 9.86
N ALA A 539 20.77 -26.35 10.34
CA ALA A 539 22.22 -26.40 10.11
C ALA A 539 22.88 -27.45 11.04
N GLU A 540 22.44 -28.71 10.96
CA GLU A 540 23.17 -29.83 11.55
C GLU A 540 24.45 -30.07 10.72
N GLY A 541 25.57 -29.50 11.18
CA GLY A 541 26.89 -29.76 10.59
C GLY A 541 28.03 -28.82 10.97
N ALA A 542 27.85 -27.85 11.87
CA ALA A 542 28.92 -26.97 12.32
C ALA A 542 29.34 -27.30 13.77
N ASP A 543 30.45 -28.04 13.88
CA ASP A 543 31.43 -28.06 14.97
C ASP A 543 30.94 -28.30 16.42
N GLU A 544 31.15 -29.52 16.93
CA GLU A 544 31.02 -29.92 18.35
C GLU A 544 32.07 -29.24 19.27
N GLY A 545 32.26 -27.92 19.17
CA GLY A 545 33.28 -27.20 19.92
C GLY A 545 33.01 -25.72 20.19
N ALA A 546 31.92 -25.14 19.67
CA ALA A 546 31.53 -23.78 19.99
C ALA A 546 30.50 -23.79 21.13
N GLU A 547 30.97 -23.56 22.36
CA GLU A 547 30.12 -23.16 23.49
C GLU A 547 29.13 -22.08 23.02
N PRO A 548 27.83 -22.18 23.38
CA PRO A 548 26.87 -21.15 23.05
C PRO A 548 27.35 -19.86 23.70
N VAL A 549 27.59 -18.82 22.89
CA VAL A 549 27.78 -17.48 23.41
C VAL A 549 26.44 -17.06 24.01
N GLU A 550 26.31 -17.29 25.32
CA GLU A 550 25.33 -16.64 26.16
C GLU A 550 25.42 -15.14 25.87
N SER A 551 24.39 -14.60 25.22
CA SER A 551 24.14 -13.17 25.22
C SER A 551 23.79 -12.79 26.65
N GLY A 552 24.83 -12.53 27.44
CA GLY A 552 24.74 -12.04 28.79
C GLY A 552 24.14 -10.64 28.80
N THR A 553 22.81 -10.57 28.91
CA THR A 553 22.14 -9.47 29.58
C THR A 553 21.14 -10.05 30.56
N GLU A 554 21.63 -10.34 31.76
CA GLU A 554 20.78 -10.56 32.93
C GLU A 554 19.99 -9.27 33.20
N THR A 555 18.74 -9.23 32.73
CA THR A 555 17.72 -8.30 33.22
C THR A 555 16.40 -9.04 33.35
N GLU A 556 15.65 -8.67 34.38
CA GLU A 556 14.58 -9.41 35.04
C GLU A 556 13.47 -9.96 34.11
N GLY A 557 13.18 -11.26 34.27
CA GLY A 557 11.97 -11.92 33.76
C GLY A 557 12.14 -12.63 32.42
N ASN A 558 12.66 -13.86 32.43
CA ASN A 558 12.70 -14.76 31.26
C ASN A 558 11.27 -15.05 30.75
N ILE A 559 10.78 -14.26 29.78
CA ILE A 559 9.57 -14.57 29.02
C ILE A 559 9.99 -15.53 27.93
N SER A 560 9.46 -16.77 27.95
CA SER A 560 9.68 -17.73 26.87
C SER A 560 9.16 -17.17 25.54
N PRO A 561 9.83 -17.42 24.39
CA PRO A 561 9.30 -17.06 23.07
C PRO A 561 7.87 -17.55 22.82
N VAL A 562 7.49 -18.67 23.45
CA VAL A 562 6.14 -19.26 23.40
C VAL A 562 5.09 -18.40 24.12
N ASP A 563 5.50 -17.61 25.10
CA ASP A 563 4.64 -16.68 25.82
C ASP A 563 4.52 -15.34 25.09
N LEU A 564 5.54 -14.96 24.31
CA LEU A 564 5.65 -13.66 23.67
C LEU A 564 4.76 -13.49 22.42
N TYR A 565 4.65 -14.54 21.59
CA TYR A 565 3.85 -14.52 20.37
C TYR A 565 3.37 -15.91 19.93
N ASP A 566 2.37 -15.90 19.06
CA ASP A 566 1.82 -17.06 18.37
C ASP A 566 2.48 -17.18 16.99
N THR A 567 3.14 -18.31 16.74
CA THR A 567 3.85 -18.57 15.48
C THR A 567 2.93 -18.74 14.28
N SER A 568 1.63 -19.01 14.50
CA SER A 568 0.65 -19.16 13.43
C SER A 568 0.22 -17.84 12.80
N VAL A 569 0.39 -16.71 13.50
CA VAL A 569 0.04 -15.38 13.00
C VAL A 569 1.31 -14.56 12.81
N VAL A 570 1.64 -14.21 11.57
CA VAL A 570 2.86 -13.49 11.21
C VAL A 570 2.49 -12.21 10.46
N PHE A 571 2.92 -11.07 10.99
CA PHE A 571 2.90 -9.79 10.29
C PHE A 571 4.31 -9.37 9.91
N ARG A 572 4.43 -8.88 8.67
CA ARG A 572 5.69 -8.42 8.11
C ARG A 572 5.59 -6.92 7.88
N PHE A 573 6.59 -6.19 8.33
CA PHE A 573 6.64 -4.74 8.18
C PHE A 573 8.04 -4.26 7.78
N PHE A 574 8.05 -3.11 7.11
CA PHE A 574 9.21 -2.37 6.63
C PHE A 574 8.76 -0.97 6.15
N ALA A 575 9.67 -0.03 5.98
CA ALA A 575 9.40 1.36 5.55
C ALA A 575 8.45 1.50 4.33
N LYS A 576 8.56 0.58 3.36
CA LYS A 576 7.76 0.58 2.11
C LYS A 576 6.68 -0.51 2.07
N SER A 577 6.19 -0.96 3.22
CA SER A 577 5.10 -1.94 3.32
C SER A 577 3.83 -1.49 2.59
N GLU A 578 2.96 -2.43 2.26
CA GLU A 578 1.65 -2.17 1.68
C GLU A 578 0.79 -1.32 2.63
N LYS A 579 0.17 -0.28 2.09
CA LYS A 579 -0.72 0.63 2.81
C LYS A 579 -2.13 0.05 2.88
N THR A 580 -2.62 -0.51 1.77
CA THR A 580 -4.03 -0.90 1.70
C THR A 580 -4.30 -2.37 2.01
N ALA A 581 -3.29 -3.24 1.95
CA ALA A 581 -3.47 -4.68 2.17
C ALA A 581 -4.14 -5.00 3.53
N LEU A 582 -5.08 -5.94 3.52
CA LEU A 582 -5.73 -6.42 4.74
C LEU A 582 -4.72 -7.12 5.67
N PRO A 583 -4.92 -7.09 7.00
CA PRO A 583 -4.07 -7.83 7.94
C PRO A 583 -4.01 -9.32 7.57
N GLY A 584 -2.79 -9.85 7.37
CA GLY A 584 -2.55 -11.24 6.98
C GLY A 584 -2.60 -11.49 5.47
N LYS A 585 -2.84 -10.45 4.67
CA LYS A 585 -2.77 -10.47 3.19
C LYS A 585 -1.62 -9.63 2.63
N GLY A 586 -0.80 -9.01 3.49
CA GLY A 586 0.47 -8.42 3.05
C GLY A 586 1.40 -9.49 2.52
N ALA A 587 2.32 -9.14 1.62
CA ALA A 587 3.30 -10.12 1.15
C ALA A 587 4.10 -10.65 2.35
N GLY A 588 4.32 -11.97 2.39
CA GLY A 588 5.05 -12.65 3.47
C GLY A 588 4.32 -12.72 4.82
N GLU A 589 3.05 -12.33 4.89
CA GLU A 589 2.22 -12.48 6.09
C GLU A 589 1.45 -13.81 6.09
N THR A 590 1.04 -14.27 7.26
CA THR A 590 0.20 -15.46 7.38
C THR A 590 -0.74 -15.31 8.57
N ILE A 591 -2.03 -15.61 8.35
CA ILE A 591 -3.03 -15.64 9.40
C ILE A 591 -3.99 -16.82 9.16
N PRO A 592 -4.27 -17.64 10.20
CA PRO A 592 -5.33 -18.62 10.14
C PRO A 592 -6.68 -17.93 9.94
N LYS A 593 -7.57 -18.53 9.14
CA LYS A 593 -8.86 -17.93 8.77
C LYS A 593 -9.73 -17.62 9.99
N ASP A 594 -9.73 -18.52 10.99
CA ASP A 594 -10.44 -18.38 12.26
C ASP A 594 -9.95 -17.20 13.11
N LYS A 595 -8.68 -16.79 12.94
CA LYS A 595 -8.10 -15.65 13.65
C LYS A 595 -8.21 -14.34 12.87
N MET A 596 -8.63 -14.34 11.60
CA MET A 596 -8.67 -13.12 10.78
C MET A 596 -9.51 -11.99 11.42
N VAL A 597 -10.62 -12.36 12.07
CA VAL A 597 -11.53 -11.42 12.74
C VAL A 597 -10.85 -10.70 13.91
N ASP A 598 -9.87 -11.35 14.55
CA ASP A 598 -9.15 -10.76 15.68
C ASP A 598 -8.30 -9.56 15.29
N TYR A 599 -7.91 -9.44 14.02
CA TYR A 599 -6.94 -8.46 13.57
C TYR A 599 -7.52 -7.44 12.59
N LYS A 600 -8.82 -7.55 12.26
CA LYS A 600 -9.49 -6.65 11.31
C LYS A 600 -9.33 -5.17 11.66
N ASP A 601 -9.27 -4.83 12.95
CA ASP A 601 -9.18 -3.46 13.44
C ASP A 601 -7.82 -2.79 13.12
N LEU A 602 -6.76 -3.58 12.84
CA LEU A 602 -5.48 -3.00 12.38
C LEU A 602 -5.65 -2.22 11.08
N LYS A 603 -6.61 -2.62 10.24
CA LYS A 603 -6.86 -1.98 8.95
C LYS A 603 -7.32 -0.52 9.07
N THR A 604 -7.90 -0.14 10.21
CA THR A 604 -8.41 1.23 10.42
C THR A 604 -7.33 2.20 10.86
N ILE A 605 -6.11 1.71 11.13
CA ILE A 605 -4.97 2.58 11.34
C ILE A 605 -4.29 2.74 9.98
N PRO A 606 -4.31 3.93 9.36
CA PRO A 606 -3.59 4.18 8.12
C PRO A 606 -2.11 3.87 8.31
N ASP A 607 -1.52 3.22 7.32
CA ASP A 607 -0.09 2.87 7.26
C ASP A 607 0.40 2.06 8.49
N TRP A 608 -0.48 1.30 9.15
CA TRP A 608 -0.16 0.59 10.40
C TRP A 608 1.11 -0.27 10.32
N ARG A 609 1.39 -0.92 9.17
CA ARG A 609 2.63 -1.68 8.95
C ARG A 609 3.84 -0.77 8.97
N ARG A 610 3.81 0.33 8.21
CA ARG A 610 4.90 1.30 8.14
C ARG A 610 5.13 1.98 9.47
N LYS A 611 4.07 2.26 10.23
CA LYS A 611 4.15 2.82 11.60
C LYS A 611 4.90 1.92 12.59
N LEU A 612 4.96 0.61 12.37
CA LEU A 612 5.77 -0.30 13.19
C LEU A 612 7.27 -0.13 12.96
N ASP A 613 7.67 0.35 11.78
CA ASP A 613 9.06 0.48 11.34
C ASP A 613 9.83 1.59 12.08
N ASP A 614 11.14 1.39 12.26
CA ASP A 614 12.02 2.34 12.96
C ASP A 614 12.23 3.65 12.19
N THR A 615 12.08 3.61 10.87
CA THR A 615 12.18 4.77 9.98
C THR A 615 10.92 5.62 9.97
N TRP A 616 9.81 5.17 10.56
CA TRP A 616 8.59 5.96 10.60
C TRP A 616 8.79 7.28 11.34
N THR A 617 8.61 8.40 10.65
CA THR A 617 8.71 9.74 11.21
C THR A 617 7.41 10.16 11.87
N LEU A 618 7.51 10.60 13.12
CA LEU A 618 6.42 11.20 13.88
C LEU A 618 6.37 12.70 13.60
N GLU A 619 5.18 13.27 13.64
CA GLU A 619 5.00 14.72 13.60
C GLU A 619 5.69 15.38 14.80
N GLU A 620 6.14 16.63 14.66
CA GLU A 620 6.91 17.33 15.71
C GLU A 620 6.19 17.35 17.06
N ALA A 621 4.85 17.48 17.07
CA ALA A 621 4.02 17.45 18.29
C ALA A 621 4.05 16.11 19.04
N HIS A 622 4.46 15.04 18.36
CA HIS A 622 4.54 13.67 18.87
C HIS A 622 5.95 13.07 18.75
N ALA A 623 6.96 13.91 18.53
CA ALA A 623 8.35 13.51 18.40
C ALA A 623 8.86 12.79 19.67
N LEU A 624 9.84 11.91 19.49
CA LEU A 624 10.43 11.14 20.59
C LEU A 624 11.27 12.06 21.47
N ARG A 625 10.94 12.15 22.76
CA ARG A 625 11.69 12.95 23.71
C ARG A 625 12.68 12.09 24.47
N LEU A 626 13.93 12.10 24.04
CA LEU A 626 15.02 11.31 24.63
C LEU A 626 16.22 12.19 24.97
N ASP A 627 16.77 12.00 26.17
CA ASP A 627 17.97 12.71 26.63
C ASP A 627 17.85 14.24 26.54
N GLY A 628 16.64 14.78 26.69
CA GLY A 628 16.35 16.22 26.61
C GLY A 628 16.18 16.77 25.20
N HIS A 629 16.30 15.92 24.17
CA HIS A 629 16.20 16.29 22.76
C HIS A 629 14.97 15.66 22.09
N LEU A 630 14.54 16.26 20.98
CA LEU A 630 13.44 15.76 20.15
C LEU A 630 13.97 15.04 18.91
N TYR A 631 13.48 13.82 18.66
CA TYR A 631 13.84 13.01 17.49
C TYR A 631 12.61 12.67 16.65
N ALA A 632 12.75 12.74 15.33
CA ALA A 632 11.66 12.47 14.39
C ALA A 632 11.30 10.97 14.32
N SER A 633 12.26 10.06 14.47
CA SER A 633 12.00 8.60 14.43
C SER A 633 12.98 7.83 15.32
N VAL A 634 12.72 6.53 15.49
CA VAL A 634 13.61 5.60 16.19
C VAL A 634 14.96 5.54 15.49
N GLU A 635 14.97 5.53 14.15
CA GLU A 635 16.19 5.53 13.35
C GLU A 635 17.03 6.81 13.59
N HIS A 636 16.42 7.99 13.70
CA HIS A 636 17.17 9.21 14.01
C HIS A 636 17.89 9.13 15.36
N TYR A 637 17.21 8.66 16.40
CA TYR A 637 17.82 8.43 17.71
C TYR A 637 18.93 7.37 17.66
N TYR A 638 18.65 6.25 17.00
CA TYR A 638 19.59 5.15 16.86
C TYR A 638 20.88 5.60 16.16
N GLN A 639 20.77 6.40 15.09
CA GLN A 639 21.94 6.95 14.40
C GLN A 639 22.69 7.99 15.25
N ALA A 640 21.99 8.81 16.04
CA ALA A 640 22.62 9.76 16.97
C ALA A 640 23.39 9.05 18.09
N SER A 641 22.83 7.96 18.63
CA SER A 641 23.39 7.20 19.76
C SER A 641 24.77 6.59 19.47
N LYS A 642 25.11 6.37 18.19
CA LYS A 642 26.44 5.94 17.72
C LYS A 642 27.56 6.91 18.11
N PHE A 643 27.22 8.18 18.36
CA PHE A 643 28.18 9.25 18.68
C PHE A 643 28.03 9.74 20.12
N LEU A 644 26.98 9.32 20.83
CA LEU A 644 26.72 9.64 22.23
C LEU A 644 27.22 8.48 23.11
N TYR A 645 28.40 8.64 23.70
CA TYR A 645 29.01 7.68 24.62
C TYR A 645 29.82 8.38 25.71
N ASP A 646 30.10 7.66 26.79
CA ASP A 646 30.87 8.18 27.91
C ASP A 646 32.31 8.50 27.48
N GLY A 647 32.71 9.76 27.66
CA GLY A 647 34.00 10.26 27.17
C GLY A 647 34.02 10.66 25.68
N ALA A 648 32.87 10.72 25.01
CA ALA A 648 32.79 11.21 23.63
C ALA A 648 33.33 12.66 23.49
N PRO A 649 34.20 12.95 22.50
CA PRO A 649 34.68 14.29 22.21
C PRO A 649 33.54 15.26 21.90
N GLN A 650 33.76 16.56 22.14
CA GLN A 650 32.73 17.58 21.88
C GLN A 650 32.25 17.54 20.41
N ALA A 651 33.16 17.34 19.45
CA ALA A 651 32.81 17.21 18.03
C ALA A 651 31.82 16.06 17.74
N ASN A 652 31.88 14.96 18.50
CA ASN A 652 30.92 13.86 18.36
C ASN A 652 29.54 14.23 18.91
N ARG A 653 29.51 14.96 20.04
CA ARG A 653 28.27 15.43 20.66
C ARG A 653 27.58 16.46 19.78
N ASP A 654 28.34 17.40 19.23
CA ASP A 654 27.83 18.42 18.29
C ASP A 654 27.29 17.75 17.01
N PHE A 655 27.96 16.71 16.51
CA PHE A 655 27.47 15.94 15.37
C PHE A 655 26.19 15.16 15.69
N ALA A 656 26.08 14.56 16.88
CA ALA A 656 24.88 13.86 17.32
C ALA A 656 23.66 14.79 17.40
N GLN A 657 23.85 16.07 17.76
CA GLN A 657 22.78 17.06 17.80
C GLN A 657 22.18 17.36 16.42
N LEU A 658 22.90 17.10 15.32
CA LEU A 658 22.36 17.30 13.96
C LEU A 658 21.25 16.30 13.61
N PHE A 659 21.15 15.18 14.35
CA PHE A 659 20.11 14.17 14.20
C PHE A 659 18.83 14.52 14.97
N THR A 660 18.84 15.58 15.79
CA THR A 660 17.67 16.06 16.51
C THR A 660 16.87 17.04 15.66
N LEU A 661 15.59 17.17 15.96
CA LEU A 661 14.72 18.18 15.37
C LEU A 661 15.05 19.60 15.85
N ASP A 662 15.74 19.73 16.99
CA ASP A 662 16.06 21.02 17.61
C ASP A 662 16.92 21.93 16.72
N THR A 663 17.76 21.34 15.87
CA THR A 663 18.67 22.08 14.99
C THR A 663 18.06 22.46 13.64
N GLY A 664 16.91 21.88 13.28
CA GLY A 664 16.29 22.04 11.96
C GLY A 664 17.12 21.51 10.79
N ASN A 665 18.18 20.74 11.04
CA ASN A 665 19.05 20.19 10.01
C ASN A 665 18.33 19.11 9.19
N ARG A 666 18.71 18.93 7.91
CA ARG A 666 18.21 17.85 7.05
C ARG A 666 18.47 16.47 7.66
N ILE A 667 19.59 16.27 8.36
CA ILE A 667 19.92 15.01 9.05
C ILE A 667 18.86 14.64 10.10
N GLY A 668 18.26 15.62 10.79
CA GLY A 668 17.24 15.37 11.82
C GLY A 668 15.81 15.19 11.29
N ARG A 669 15.59 15.39 9.98
CA ARG A 669 14.27 15.30 9.33
C ARG A 669 14.17 14.17 8.32
N ASP A 670 15.26 13.86 7.63
CA ASP A 670 15.31 12.86 6.56
C ASP A 670 16.06 11.61 7.02
N VAL A 671 15.31 10.50 7.11
CA VAL A 671 15.80 9.20 7.57
C VAL A 671 16.92 8.66 6.67
N ALA A 672 16.84 8.82 5.35
CA ALA A 672 17.86 8.31 4.44
C ALA A 672 19.18 9.08 4.61
N VAL A 673 19.08 10.39 4.83
CA VAL A 673 20.24 11.26 5.13
C VAL A 673 20.81 10.92 6.51
N ALA A 674 19.97 10.69 7.52
CA ALA A 674 20.39 10.24 8.84
C ALA A 674 21.14 8.91 8.80
N ALA A 675 20.57 7.91 8.14
CA ALA A 675 21.19 6.59 7.98
C ALA A 675 22.54 6.69 7.25
N ALA A 676 22.63 7.51 6.21
CA ALA A 676 23.88 7.75 5.50
C ALA A 676 24.93 8.47 6.37
N ALA A 677 24.54 9.47 7.15
CA ALA A 677 25.42 10.21 8.07
C ALA A 677 25.97 9.32 9.19
N GLY A 678 25.16 8.41 9.73
CA GLY A 678 25.56 7.45 10.76
C GLY A 678 26.13 6.12 10.24
N SER A 679 26.26 5.97 8.91
CA SER A 679 26.87 4.80 8.28
C SER A 679 28.38 4.71 8.50
N LYS A 680 29.01 3.57 8.16
CA LYS A 680 30.47 3.41 8.27
C LYS A 680 31.23 4.40 7.38
N SER A 681 30.74 4.70 6.18
CA SER A 681 31.35 5.65 5.25
C SER A 681 31.04 7.11 5.61
N GLY A 682 29.87 7.39 6.19
CA GLY A 682 29.41 8.76 6.46
C GLY A 682 29.13 9.57 5.19
N LYS A 683 29.08 8.89 4.03
CA LYS A 683 28.86 9.49 2.71
C LYS A 683 27.40 9.31 2.30
N TYR A 684 26.85 10.31 1.62
CA TYR A 684 25.53 10.28 1.04
C TYR A 684 25.62 10.46 -0.48
N ARG A 685 25.00 9.53 -1.21
CA ARG A 685 24.71 9.69 -2.64
C ARG A 685 23.32 10.26 -2.74
N GLY A 686 23.22 11.56 -3.03
CA GLY A 686 21.93 12.17 -3.28
C GLY A 686 21.34 11.70 -4.61
N THR A 687 20.06 11.39 -4.62
CA THR A 687 19.22 11.41 -5.83
C THR A 687 18.84 12.86 -6.11
N GLN A 688 19.77 13.67 -6.65
CA GLN A 688 19.40 14.96 -7.23
C GLN A 688 19.47 14.87 -8.75
N GLY A 689 18.30 15.05 -9.37
CA GLY A 689 18.13 15.39 -10.78
C GLY A 689 18.63 14.33 -11.77
N SER A 690 17.80 13.35 -12.09
CA SER A 690 17.90 12.69 -13.40
C SER A 690 17.51 13.68 -14.49
N ASP A 691 18.41 14.59 -14.86
CA ASP A 691 18.46 15.01 -16.25
C ASP A 691 18.87 13.75 -17.03
N GLU A 692 17.86 13.07 -17.56
CA GLU A 692 17.88 11.78 -18.25
C GLU A 692 18.82 11.75 -19.48
N LYS A 693 19.49 12.87 -19.79
CA LYS A 693 20.43 13.05 -20.91
C LYS A 693 21.91 13.06 -20.52
N THR A 694 22.24 13.09 -19.23
CA THR A 694 23.64 13.05 -18.78
C THR A 694 23.77 12.14 -17.57
N LYS A 695 24.27 10.91 -17.78
CA LYS A 695 24.79 10.01 -16.74
C LYS A 695 26.06 10.62 -16.09
N THR A 696 25.95 11.79 -15.47
CA THR A 696 26.96 12.31 -14.55
C THR A 696 26.83 11.55 -13.24
N LYS A 697 27.90 10.85 -12.85
CA LYS A 697 27.99 10.07 -11.59
C LYS A 697 27.41 10.88 -10.43
N ALA A 698 26.48 10.29 -9.65
CA ALA A 698 25.90 10.92 -8.47
C ALA A 698 27.01 11.49 -7.56
N LYS A 699 26.97 12.80 -7.29
CA LYS A 699 27.99 13.50 -6.48
C LYS A 699 27.91 13.00 -5.05
N GLU A 700 28.89 12.19 -4.64
CA GLU A 700 29.03 11.73 -3.26
C GLU A 700 29.34 12.92 -2.34
N THR A 701 28.47 13.16 -1.37
CA THR A 701 28.66 14.22 -0.37
C THR A 701 29.03 13.58 0.96
N LEU A 702 30.17 13.98 1.54
CA LEU A 702 30.55 13.55 2.88
C LEU A 702 29.70 14.30 3.91
N LEU A 703 28.83 13.59 4.62
CA LEU A 703 27.97 14.17 5.66
C LEU A 703 28.65 14.14 7.04
N ARG A 704 29.41 13.08 7.35
CA ARG A 704 30.14 12.96 8.61
C ARG A 704 31.57 13.49 8.48
N PRO A 705 31.98 14.48 9.28
CA PRO A 705 33.38 14.91 9.33
C PRO A 705 34.32 13.76 9.69
N THR A 706 35.51 13.71 9.09
CA THR A 706 36.50 12.64 9.33
C THR A 706 37.02 12.59 10.77
N THR A 707 36.88 13.70 11.51
CA THR A 707 37.21 13.82 12.93
C THR A 707 36.20 13.10 13.84
N VAL A 708 34.97 12.87 13.37
CA VAL A 708 33.89 12.23 14.13
C VAL A 708 33.92 10.72 13.90
N LYS A 709 34.16 9.95 14.96
CA LYS A 709 34.22 8.48 14.92
C LYS A 709 33.04 7.85 15.65
N ILE A 710 32.55 6.74 15.12
CA ILE A 710 31.54 5.91 15.78
C ILE A 710 32.14 5.31 17.06
N ASP A 711 31.33 5.18 18.12
CA ASP A 711 31.69 4.45 19.32
C ASP A 711 32.14 3.00 19.00
N PRO A 712 33.39 2.62 19.31
CA PRO A 712 33.88 1.26 19.11
C PRO A 712 33.04 0.18 19.81
N GLN A 713 32.39 0.50 20.92
CA GLN A 713 31.58 -0.44 21.71
C GLN A 713 30.10 -0.46 21.29
N PHE A 714 29.69 0.37 20.33
CA PHE A 714 28.29 0.46 19.91
C PHE A 714 27.71 -0.89 19.49
N TYR A 715 28.43 -1.60 18.62
CA TYR A 715 28.03 -2.91 18.10
C TYR A 715 28.31 -4.07 19.08
N ALA A 716 28.91 -3.81 20.25
CA ALA A 716 29.16 -4.82 21.29
C ALA A 716 27.97 -5.04 22.24
N GLY A 717 26.82 -4.41 21.98
CA GLY A 717 25.57 -4.61 22.72
C GLY A 717 24.74 -3.34 22.90
N ARG A 718 25.40 -2.16 22.89
CA ARG A 718 24.70 -0.87 23.04
C ARG A 718 23.65 -0.62 21.97
N HIS A 719 23.93 -0.99 20.71
CA HIS A 719 22.97 -0.86 19.61
C HIS A 719 21.59 -1.48 19.92
N VAL A 720 21.54 -2.64 20.59
CA VAL A 720 20.28 -3.28 21.00
C VAL A 720 19.59 -2.49 22.11
N GLN A 721 20.36 -2.01 23.09
CA GLN A 721 19.84 -1.24 24.23
C GLN A 721 19.28 0.12 23.80
N GLU A 722 20.02 0.87 22.98
CA GLU A 722 19.60 2.19 22.49
C GLU A 722 18.38 2.09 21.57
N ARG A 723 18.34 1.07 20.70
CA ARG A 723 17.15 0.77 19.89
C ARG A 723 15.95 0.45 20.77
N ARG A 724 16.10 -0.42 21.78
CA ARG A 724 15.02 -0.77 22.73
C ARG A 724 14.50 0.46 23.45
N ARG A 725 15.37 1.36 23.90
CA ARG A 725 14.99 2.60 24.59
C ARG A 725 14.16 3.52 23.70
N ALA A 726 14.54 3.68 22.43
CA ALA A 726 13.78 4.46 21.47
C ALA A 726 12.42 3.82 21.14
N LEU A 727 12.38 2.49 20.99
CA LEU A 727 11.14 1.75 20.79
C LEU A 727 10.20 1.87 22.00
N GLU A 728 10.73 1.74 23.22
CA GLU A 728 9.95 1.90 24.46
C GLU A 728 9.32 3.30 24.51
N THR A 729 10.07 4.34 24.16
CA THR A 729 9.57 5.72 24.07
C THR A 729 8.44 5.82 23.03
N LYS A 730 8.69 5.32 21.81
CA LYS A 730 7.73 5.36 20.69
C LYS A 730 6.42 4.65 21.03
N PHE A 731 6.48 3.46 21.63
CA PHE A 731 5.31 2.59 21.80
C PHE A 731 4.71 2.62 23.22
N THR A 732 5.27 3.40 24.14
CA THR A 732 4.73 3.54 25.50
C THR A 732 4.23 4.95 25.78
N GLU A 733 4.96 5.98 25.35
CA GLU A 733 4.60 7.38 25.61
C GLU A 733 3.57 7.91 24.60
N ASN A 734 3.67 7.49 23.33
CA ASN A 734 2.70 7.85 22.31
C ASN A 734 1.47 6.94 22.37
N ALA A 735 0.32 7.51 22.72
CA ALA A 735 -0.94 6.76 22.90
C ALA A 735 -1.43 6.07 21.60
N GLU A 736 -1.21 6.67 20.43
CA GLU A 736 -1.59 6.08 19.15
C GLU A 736 -0.73 4.86 18.81
N MET A 737 0.59 5.00 18.94
CA MET A 737 1.54 3.91 18.70
C MET A 737 1.36 2.78 19.72
N LYS A 738 1.10 3.11 20.98
CA LYS A 738 0.76 2.13 22.02
C LYS A 738 -0.49 1.33 21.66
N ARG A 739 -1.55 2.00 21.19
CA ARG A 739 -2.78 1.35 20.73
C ARG A 739 -2.51 0.46 19.52
N LEU A 740 -1.76 0.95 18.53
CA LEU A 740 -1.35 0.19 17.35
C LEU A 740 -0.63 -1.11 17.74
N LEU A 741 0.40 -1.02 18.58
CA LEU A 741 1.16 -2.20 19.00
C LEU A 741 0.28 -3.18 19.79
N ALA A 742 -0.61 -2.68 20.64
CA ALA A 742 -1.57 -3.52 21.36
C ALA A 742 -2.52 -4.28 20.42
N MET A 743 -3.00 -3.64 19.34
CA MET A 743 -3.86 -4.24 18.32
C MET A 743 -3.19 -5.36 17.51
N THR A 744 -1.86 -5.44 17.50
CA THR A 744 -1.14 -6.60 16.92
C THR A 744 -1.28 -7.89 17.75
N LYS A 745 -2.03 -7.88 18.85
CA LYS A 745 -2.37 -9.05 19.68
C LYS A 745 -1.14 -9.93 19.98
N ARG A 746 -1.19 -11.23 19.76
CA ARG A 746 -0.03 -12.13 19.93
C ARG A 746 0.66 -12.43 18.59
N ALA A 747 0.48 -11.62 17.55
CA ALA A 747 1.13 -11.89 16.27
C ALA A 747 2.66 -11.83 16.39
N LYS A 748 3.35 -12.69 15.65
CA LYS A 748 4.79 -12.62 15.40
C LYS A 748 5.06 -11.42 14.48
N LEU A 749 5.83 -10.44 14.96
CA LEU A 749 6.22 -9.27 14.20
C LEU A 749 7.59 -9.51 13.57
N VAL A 750 7.67 -9.36 12.25
CA VAL A 750 8.88 -9.64 11.48
C VAL A 750 9.24 -8.42 10.66
N HIS A 751 10.42 -7.89 10.87
CA HIS A 751 10.98 -6.78 10.10
C HIS A 751 11.60 -7.32 8.81
N TYR A 752 11.18 -6.80 7.66
CA TYR A 752 11.74 -7.17 6.37
C TYR A 752 12.92 -6.25 6.03
N VAL A 753 14.09 -6.85 5.87
CA VAL A 753 15.29 -6.19 5.38
C VAL A 753 15.62 -6.79 4.02
N ALA A 754 15.74 -5.94 3.00
CA ALA A 754 15.99 -6.41 1.64
C ALA A 754 17.28 -7.25 1.57
N LYS A 755 17.21 -8.41 0.88
CA LYS A 755 18.36 -9.31 0.67
C LYS A 755 18.92 -9.94 1.95
N GLN A 756 18.19 -9.86 3.06
CA GLN A 756 18.52 -10.48 4.33
C GLN A 756 17.33 -11.31 4.82
N PRO A 757 17.56 -12.37 5.62
CA PRO A 757 16.46 -13.08 6.24
C PRO A 757 15.64 -12.10 7.10
N PRO A 758 14.30 -12.07 6.95
CA PRO A 758 13.42 -11.24 7.77
C PRO A 758 13.66 -11.49 9.26
N GLU A 759 13.99 -10.43 9.98
CA GLU A 759 14.37 -10.47 11.39
C GLU A 759 13.13 -10.47 12.28
N VAL A 760 13.10 -11.34 13.29
CA VAL A 760 12.00 -11.34 14.26
C VAL A 760 12.25 -10.20 15.25
N ASP A 761 11.34 -9.22 15.28
CA ASP A 761 11.50 -8.05 16.15
C ASP A 761 11.04 -8.38 17.59
N VAL A 762 11.89 -9.11 18.31
CA VAL A 762 11.67 -9.50 19.71
C VAL A 762 11.50 -8.27 20.61
N PRO A 763 12.35 -7.22 20.55
CA PRO A 763 12.18 -6.03 21.38
C PRO A 763 10.78 -5.39 21.26
N LEU A 764 10.25 -5.28 20.04
CA LEU A 764 8.93 -4.70 19.82
C LEU A 764 7.81 -5.55 20.47
N MET A 765 7.93 -6.87 20.41
CA MET A 765 6.98 -7.78 21.04
C MET A 765 7.10 -7.84 22.57
N GLU A 766 8.29 -7.66 23.13
CA GLU A 766 8.52 -7.50 24.58
C GLU A 766 7.82 -6.25 25.10
N ILE A 767 7.97 -5.12 24.40
CA ILE A 767 7.30 -3.86 24.76
C ILE A 767 5.79 -4.03 24.70
N ARG A 768 5.27 -4.74 23.70
CA ARG A 768 3.85 -5.10 23.61
C ARG A 768 3.38 -5.90 24.82
N PHE A 769 4.18 -6.87 25.26
CA PHE A 769 3.87 -7.69 26.43
C PHE A 769 3.86 -6.85 27.71
N LYS A 770 4.90 -6.03 27.94
CA LYS A 770 4.98 -5.10 29.06
C LYS A 770 3.82 -4.12 29.11
N ASN A 771 3.37 -3.62 27.96
CA ASN A 771 2.24 -2.70 27.86
C ASN A 771 0.87 -3.31 28.22
N ARG A 772 0.78 -4.65 28.32
CA ARG A 772 -0.43 -5.38 28.71
C ARG A 772 -0.45 -5.81 30.17
N ALA A 773 0.73 -6.02 30.75
CA ALA A 773 0.92 -6.25 32.18
C ALA A 773 0.62 -4.95 32.95
#